data_AF-A0A4U0UW14-F1
#
_entry.id   AF-A0A4U0UW14-F1
#
_cell.length_a   1.000
_cell.length_b   1.000
_cell.length_c   1.000
_cell.angle_alpha   90.00
_cell.angle_beta   90.00
_cell.angle_gamma   90.00
#
_symmetry.space_group_name_H-M   'P 1'
#
loop_
_entity.id
_entity.type
_entity.pdbx_description
1 polymer ?
#
loop_
_entity_poly.entity_id
_entity_poly.type
_entity_poly.pdbx_seq_one_letter_code
_entity_poly.pdbx_strand_id
1 'polypeptide(L)'
;MDPLNEAAQDSITAAPPSQDMAADGTGIVSLDPYLEPYKPALQSRFSRAQKWIKTIDETEGGLEKFTRGYERFGFNVAADHTITYREWAPSALRAYLIGDFNGWNRESHEMKRDPYGVYEIVVPPVSGRPAIAHDSKLKISMVVPNDQARAERIPAWIKRVTQDLSVSPIYDARFWNPPHKYTFRHPRPPKPASARIYEAHVGISSPEPKVASYKEFTHNTLPRIHKLGYNTIQLMAIMEHAYYASFGYQINSFFAASSRYGSPDDLKELVDTAHGMGITVLLDVVHSHASKNVADGLNYFDNSDSAYFHEGARGRHELWDSRLFNYASHEVLRFLLSNLRFWMEEYAFDGFRFDGVTSMLYKNHGIGTGFSGGYHEYFGPNVDEDGVVYLMLANEMLHTLYPSSLTIAEDVSGMPGLCIKLSLGGLGFDYRLAMAVPDLYIKWLKEKQDIDWDMGALCFTLTNRRYGEKTIAYAESHDQALVGDKTLLFWLCDAQMYTHMSTSSTFTPVIERGMALHKMIRLITHGLGGEGYLNFEGNEFGHPEWLDFPREGNGNSFHYARRQFNLPDDDALRYKFLNAFDARMQWTEQKYGWLHSPQAYVSLKNESDKVIAFERAGLLWIFNFHPSSSFTDYRVGVDVPGTYRVVVNSDSTDYGGLGRVQEATRYFTTDFAWNGRGNFVQVYLPTRTAVVLAREETMSEGWKSDMALGF
;
A
#
# COMPACT_ATOMS: atom_id res chain seq x y z
N MET A 1 -0.31 -18.66 -11.45
CA MET A 1 -1.44 -17.79 -11.79
C MET A 1 -2.30 -18.48 -12.82
N ASP A 2 -3.57 -18.11 -12.93
CA ASP A 2 -4.49 -18.73 -13.87
C ASP A 2 -4.19 -18.24 -15.30
N PRO A 3 -3.89 -19.13 -16.27
CA PRO A 3 -3.55 -18.74 -17.64
C PRO A 3 -4.63 -17.91 -18.35
N LEU A 4 -5.91 -18.13 -18.02
CA LEU A 4 -7.01 -17.39 -18.61
C LEU A 4 -7.05 -15.95 -18.09
N ASN A 5 -6.79 -15.74 -16.79
CA ASN A 5 -6.67 -14.40 -16.22
C ASN A 5 -5.44 -13.67 -16.77
N GLU A 6 -4.31 -14.36 -16.95
CA GLU A 6 -3.09 -13.76 -17.55
C GLU A 6 -3.28 -13.36 -19.03
N ALA A 7 -4.08 -14.12 -19.78
CA ALA A 7 -4.36 -13.81 -21.19
C ALA A 7 -5.42 -12.71 -21.38
N ALA A 8 -6.18 -12.39 -20.34
CA ALA A 8 -7.23 -11.39 -20.37
C ALA A 8 -6.67 -9.96 -20.35
N GLN A 9 -7.43 -9.02 -20.90
CA GLN A 9 -7.03 -7.61 -20.95
C GLN A 9 -7.60 -6.85 -19.74
N ASP A 10 -6.84 -5.88 -19.23
CA ASP A 10 -7.35 -4.85 -18.32
C ASP A 10 -8.20 -3.83 -19.09
N SER A 11 -9.21 -4.30 -19.81
CA SER A 11 -10.20 -3.43 -20.42
C SER A 11 -11.62 -3.99 -20.36
N ILE A 12 -12.54 -3.14 -19.90
CA ILE A 12 -13.99 -3.33 -19.85
C ILE A 12 -14.62 -3.33 -21.25
N THR A 13 -13.92 -2.76 -22.24
CA THR A 13 -14.38 -2.71 -23.64
C THR A 13 -13.76 -3.80 -24.52
N ALA A 14 -12.72 -4.46 -24.02
CA ALA A 14 -12.09 -5.58 -24.71
C ALA A 14 -12.93 -6.85 -24.63
N ALA A 15 -12.83 -7.68 -25.67
CA ALA A 15 -13.36 -9.02 -25.62
C ALA A 15 -12.53 -9.90 -24.67
N PRO A 16 -13.14 -10.90 -24.02
CA PRO A 16 -12.39 -11.92 -23.29
C PRO A 16 -11.45 -12.70 -24.23
N PRO A 17 -10.41 -13.36 -23.69
CA PRO A 17 -9.40 -14.05 -24.50
C PRO A 17 -9.93 -15.29 -25.26
N SER A 18 -11.16 -15.76 -25.01
CA SER A 18 -11.79 -16.89 -25.70
C SER A 18 -13.16 -16.50 -26.30
N GLN A 19 -13.44 -16.94 -27.53
CA GLN A 19 -14.72 -16.69 -28.21
C GLN A 19 -15.92 -17.39 -27.54
N ASP A 20 -15.66 -18.44 -26.75
CA ASP A 20 -16.71 -19.18 -26.03
C ASP A 20 -17.16 -18.49 -24.74
N MET A 21 -16.51 -17.37 -24.36
CA MET A 21 -16.85 -16.61 -23.17
C MET A 21 -17.71 -15.39 -23.50
N ALA A 22 -18.72 -15.15 -22.65
CA ALA A 22 -19.59 -14.00 -22.80
C ALA A 22 -18.84 -12.69 -22.52
N ALA A 23 -18.98 -11.72 -23.43
CA ALA A 23 -18.41 -10.37 -23.31
C ALA A 23 -19.31 -9.40 -22.50
N ASP A 24 -20.06 -9.94 -21.54
CA ASP A 24 -21.07 -9.23 -20.72
C ASP A 24 -20.62 -9.05 -19.25
N GLY A 25 -19.33 -9.29 -18.98
CA GLY A 25 -18.77 -9.24 -17.63
C GLY A 25 -18.97 -10.51 -16.80
N THR A 26 -19.39 -11.63 -17.41
CA THR A 26 -19.54 -12.92 -16.69
C THR A 26 -18.42 -13.92 -16.96
N GLY A 27 -17.35 -13.51 -17.67
CA GLY A 27 -16.21 -14.38 -17.99
C GLY A 27 -15.56 -15.02 -16.76
N ILE A 28 -15.53 -14.32 -15.63
CA ILE A 28 -15.02 -14.80 -14.33
C ILE A 28 -15.71 -16.07 -13.84
N VAL A 29 -16.94 -16.36 -14.27
CA VAL A 29 -17.66 -17.58 -13.89
C VAL A 29 -16.97 -18.85 -14.42
N SER A 30 -16.18 -18.73 -15.49
CA SER A 30 -15.34 -19.84 -15.97
C SER A 30 -14.17 -20.15 -15.04
N LEU A 31 -13.65 -19.15 -14.32
CA LEU A 31 -12.62 -19.30 -13.29
C LEU A 31 -13.23 -19.79 -11.97
N ASP A 32 -14.44 -19.32 -11.67
CA ASP A 32 -15.14 -19.60 -10.43
C ASP A 32 -16.64 -19.87 -10.67
N PRO A 33 -17.02 -21.14 -10.87
CA PRO A 33 -18.40 -21.52 -11.14
C PRO A 33 -19.38 -21.20 -9.99
N TYR A 34 -18.91 -20.93 -8.77
CA TYR A 34 -19.79 -20.53 -7.66
C TYR A 34 -20.39 -19.13 -7.85
N LEU A 35 -19.88 -18.36 -8.81
CA LEU A 35 -20.44 -17.06 -9.21
C LEU A 35 -21.67 -17.17 -10.13
N GLU A 36 -22.02 -18.35 -10.63
CA GLU A 36 -23.15 -18.56 -11.55
C GLU A 36 -24.48 -17.92 -11.05
N PRO A 37 -24.89 -18.06 -9.77
CA PRO A 37 -26.12 -17.43 -9.28
C PRO A 37 -26.08 -15.89 -9.24
N TYR A 38 -24.89 -15.30 -9.34
CA TYR A 38 -24.63 -13.87 -9.19
C TYR A 38 -24.33 -13.17 -10.52
N LYS A 39 -24.46 -13.88 -11.67
CA LYS A 39 -24.35 -13.29 -13.01
C LYS A 39 -25.12 -11.97 -13.19
N PRO A 40 -26.37 -11.82 -12.72
CA PRO A 40 -27.08 -10.55 -12.86
C PRO A 40 -26.38 -9.36 -12.19
N ALA A 41 -25.73 -9.58 -11.04
CA ALA A 41 -24.98 -8.54 -10.34
C ALA A 41 -23.68 -8.18 -11.08
N LEU A 42 -22.99 -9.18 -11.63
CA LEU A 42 -21.79 -9.00 -12.46
C LEU A 42 -22.12 -8.21 -13.74
N GLN A 43 -23.17 -8.62 -14.47
CA GLN A 43 -23.68 -7.93 -15.67
C GLN A 43 -24.11 -6.49 -15.36
N SER A 44 -24.79 -6.26 -14.23
CA SER A 44 -25.19 -4.91 -13.78
C SER A 44 -23.98 -3.99 -13.65
N ARG A 45 -22.97 -4.39 -12.87
CA ARG A 45 -21.78 -3.56 -12.63
C ARG A 45 -20.98 -3.33 -13.91
N PHE A 46 -20.77 -4.37 -14.70
CA PHE A 46 -20.03 -4.29 -15.97
C PHE A 46 -20.72 -3.37 -16.99
N SER A 47 -22.03 -3.53 -17.19
CA SER A 47 -22.81 -2.68 -18.10
C SER A 47 -22.85 -1.22 -17.65
N ARG A 48 -22.90 -0.96 -16.33
CA ARG A 48 -22.82 0.39 -15.76
C ARG A 48 -21.45 1.02 -16.00
N ALA A 49 -20.37 0.27 -15.87
CA ALA A 49 -19.02 0.75 -16.17
C ALA A 49 -18.85 1.07 -17.67
N GLN A 50 -19.30 0.18 -18.56
CA GLN A 50 -19.34 0.43 -20.01
C GLN A 50 -20.15 1.68 -20.37
N LYS A 51 -21.30 1.88 -19.71
CA LYS A 51 -22.12 3.09 -19.90
C LYS A 51 -21.35 4.35 -19.52
N TRP A 52 -20.60 4.34 -18.43
CA TRP A 52 -19.76 5.47 -18.04
C TRP A 52 -18.63 5.73 -19.04
N ILE A 53 -17.92 4.69 -19.48
CA ILE A 53 -16.88 4.83 -20.53
C ILE A 53 -17.48 5.46 -21.77
N LYS A 54 -18.59 4.92 -22.27
CA LYS A 54 -19.29 5.47 -23.43
C LYS A 54 -19.70 6.94 -23.23
N THR A 55 -20.22 7.27 -22.05
CA THR A 55 -20.61 8.65 -21.73
C THR A 55 -19.38 9.57 -21.79
N ILE A 56 -18.27 9.18 -21.17
CA ILE A 56 -17.01 9.93 -21.16
C ILE A 56 -16.44 10.06 -22.59
N ASP A 57 -16.51 9.02 -23.41
CA ASP A 57 -16.09 9.09 -24.82
C ASP A 57 -16.92 10.12 -25.60
N GLU A 58 -18.24 10.10 -25.42
CA GLU A 58 -19.17 10.98 -26.13
C GLU A 58 -19.10 12.45 -25.66
N THR A 59 -18.92 12.70 -24.35
CA THR A 59 -19.00 14.05 -23.77
C THR A 59 -17.67 14.71 -23.48
N GLU A 60 -16.60 13.93 -23.26
CA GLU A 60 -15.30 14.43 -22.79
C GLU A 60 -14.14 14.04 -23.73
N GLY A 61 -14.43 13.25 -24.78
CA GLY A 61 -13.42 12.80 -25.75
C GLY A 61 -12.52 11.68 -25.22
N GLY A 62 -13.04 10.89 -24.28
CA GLY A 62 -12.46 9.66 -23.76
C GLY A 62 -11.73 9.80 -22.43
N LEU A 63 -11.45 8.65 -21.79
CA LEU A 63 -10.82 8.57 -20.47
C LEU A 63 -9.48 9.33 -20.42
N GLU A 64 -8.72 9.31 -21.51
CA GLU A 64 -7.48 10.08 -21.62
C GLU A 64 -7.73 11.57 -21.37
N LYS A 65 -8.61 12.23 -22.11
CA LYS A 65 -8.86 13.67 -21.92
C LYS A 65 -9.57 13.99 -20.62
N PHE A 66 -10.53 13.14 -20.24
CA PHE A 66 -11.34 13.32 -19.03
C PHE A 66 -10.49 13.41 -17.76
N THR A 67 -9.40 12.65 -17.72
CA THR A 67 -8.52 12.47 -16.56
C THR A 67 -7.40 13.52 -16.50
N ARG A 68 -7.31 14.41 -17.50
CA ARG A 68 -6.49 15.62 -17.43
C ARG A 68 -7.25 16.80 -16.81
N GLY A 69 -8.21 16.51 -15.91
CA GLY A 69 -9.00 17.55 -15.24
C GLY A 69 -8.13 18.59 -14.54
N TYR A 70 -6.95 18.21 -14.03
CA TYR A 70 -6.00 19.11 -13.39
C TYR A 70 -5.31 20.11 -14.35
N GLU A 71 -5.36 19.89 -15.66
CA GLU A 71 -4.92 20.86 -16.69
C GLU A 71 -6.03 21.90 -17.02
N ARG A 72 -7.26 21.66 -16.53
CA ARG A 72 -8.42 22.54 -16.73
C ARG A 72 -8.86 23.23 -15.43
N PHE A 73 -9.02 22.47 -14.36
CA PHE A 73 -9.41 22.89 -13.03
C PHE A 73 -8.20 23.27 -12.18
N GLY A 74 -8.44 24.04 -11.11
CA GLY A 74 -7.36 24.66 -10.35
C GLY A 74 -6.65 25.73 -11.17
N PHE A 75 -5.42 26.05 -10.77
CA PHE A 75 -4.63 27.10 -11.42
C PHE A 75 -3.78 26.54 -12.56
N ASN A 76 -3.96 27.11 -13.75
CA ASN A 76 -3.21 26.76 -14.94
C ASN A 76 -2.54 28.01 -15.52
N VAL A 77 -1.22 27.94 -15.76
CA VAL A 77 -0.41 29.06 -16.23
C VAL A 77 -0.02 28.83 -17.68
N ALA A 78 -0.43 29.73 -18.56
CA ALA A 78 -0.09 29.69 -19.98
C ALA A 78 1.34 30.22 -20.24
N ALA A 79 1.84 29.99 -21.46
CA ALA A 79 3.18 30.42 -21.88
C ALA A 79 3.37 31.94 -21.87
N ASP A 80 2.29 32.71 -22.04
CA ASP A 80 2.27 34.18 -21.95
C ASP A 80 2.10 34.69 -20.51
N HIS A 81 2.17 33.79 -19.52
CA HIS A 81 1.95 34.05 -18.09
C HIS A 81 0.52 34.38 -17.68
N THR A 82 -0.46 34.23 -18.58
CA THR A 82 -1.87 34.29 -18.21
C THR A 82 -2.22 33.14 -17.27
N ILE A 83 -2.92 33.43 -16.18
CA ILE A 83 -3.39 32.44 -15.21
C ILE A 83 -4.88 32.22 -15.40
N THR A 84 -5.28 30.98 -15.66
CA THR A 84 -6.69 30.57 -15.65
C THR A 84 -6.96 29.77 -14.38
N TYR A 85 -7.96 30.17 -13.61
CA TYR A 85 -8.45 29.43 -12.45
C TYR A 85 -9.87 28.94 -12.70
N ARG A 86 -10.13 27.65 -12.49
CA ARG A 86 -11.47 27.06 -12.54
C ARG A 86 -11.79 26.23 -11.31
N GLU A 87 -13.05 26.28 -10.90
CA GLU A 87 -13.54 25.57 -9.72
C GLU A 87 -14.99 25.12 -9.88
N TRP A 88 -15.31 23.91 -9.41
CA TRP A 88 -16.68 23.40 -9.41
C TRP A 88 -17.35 23.67 -8.06
N ALA A 89 -18.40 24.49 -8.08
CA ALA A 89 -19.13 24.93 -6.88
C ALA A 89 -20.60 25.17 -7.22
N PRO A 90 -21.37 24.13 -7.58
CA PRO A 90 -22.68 24.29 -8.21
C PRO A 90 -23.71 25.03 -7.36
N SER A 91 -23.62 24.95 -6.03
CA SER A 91 -24.54 25.63 -5.11
C SER A 91 -24.13 27.08 -4.80
N ALA A 92 -22.92 27.52 -5.11
CA ALA A 92 -22.53 28.92 -4.96
C ALA A 92 -23.31 29.81 -5.93
N LEU A 93 -23.68 31.01 -5.49
CA LEU A 93 -24.37 32.03 -6.29
C LEU A 93 -23.39 32.93 -7.05
N ARG A 94 -22.28 33.30 -6.41
CA ARG A 94 -21.17 34.08 -6.97
C ARG A 94 -19.87 33.55 -6.37
N ALA A 95 -18.77 33.62 -7.11
CA ALA A 95 -17.45 33.24 -6.62
C ALA A 95 -16.40 34.27 -7.03
N TYR A 96 -15.37 34.41 -6.20
CA TYR A 96 -14.28 35.36 -6.39
C TYR A 96 -12.96 34.71 -6.03
N LEU A 97 -11.91 35.03 -6.80
CA LEU A 97 -10.55 34.66 -6.45
C LEU A 97 -9.95 35.73 -5.53
N ILE A 98 -9.47 35.34 -4.35
CA ILE A 98 -8.87 36.26 -3.38
C ILE A 98 -7.48 35.79 -2.96
N GLY A 99 -6.62 36.70 -2.55
CA GLY A 99 -5.29 36.36 -2.03
C GLY A 99 -4.39 37.56 -1.86
N ASP A 100 -3.13 37.30 -1.58
CA ASP A 100 -2.12 38.36 -1.37
C ASP A 100 -2.03 39.30 -2.59
N PHE A 101 -2.17 38.74 -3.80
CA PHE A 101 -2.06 39.46 -5.07
C PHE A 101 -3.09 40.58 -5.27
N ASN A 102 -4.24 40.51 -4.59
CA ASN A 102 -5.30 41.52 -4.67
C ASN A 102 -5.63 42.17 -3.31
N GLY A 103 -4.73 42.02 -2.32
CA GLY A 103 -4.94 42.53 -0.97
C GLY A 103 -6.17 41.91 -0.29
N TRP A 104 -6.47 40.64 -0.60
CA TRP A 104 -7.64 39.90 -0.07
C TRP A 104 -9.00 40.57 -0.37
N ASN A 105 -9.09 41.33 -1.46
CA ASN A 105 -10.32 42.02 -1.84
C ASN A 105 -11.37 41.04 -2.42
N ARG A 106 -12.45 40.87 -1.66
CA ARG A 106 -13.57 39.94 -1.88
C ARG A 106 -14.51 40.26 -3.04
N GLU A 107 -14.31 41.38 -3.73
CA GLU A 107 -15.19 41.85 -4.81
C GLU A 107 -14.43 42.06 -6.14
N SER A 108 -13.11 42.12 -6.11
CA SER A 108 -12.30 42.60 -7.24
C SER A 108 -12.11 41.61 -8.40
N HIS A 109 -12.20 40.31 -8.13
CA HIS A 109 -11.86 39.24 -9.07
C HIS A 109 -13.02 38.22 -9.16
N GLU A 110 -14.19 38.69 -9.58
CA GLU A 110 -15.37 37.84 -9.78
C GLU A 110 -15.15 36.80 -10.88
N MET A 111 -15.57 35.57 -10.62
CA MET A 111 -15.50 34.44 -11.53
C MET A 111 -16.83 34.29 -12.29
N LYS A 112 -16.76 33.86 -13.54
CA LYS A 112 -17.94 33.58 -14.38
C LYS A 112 -18.39 32.15 -14.20
N ARG A 113 -19.67 31.96 -13.87
CA ARG A 113 -20.30 30.64 -13.72
C ARG A 113 -20.83 30.13 -15.07
N ASP A 114 -20.55 28.88 -15.40
CA ASP A 114 -21.15 28.18 -16.53
C ASP A 114 -22.48 27.48 -16.16
N PRO A 115 -23.20 26.86 -17.12
CA PRO A 115 -24.45 26.15 -16.83
C PRO A 115 -24.31 24.94 -15.89
N TYR A 116 -23.12 24.35 -15.79
CA TYR A 116 -22.84 23.15 -14.99
C TYR A 116 -22.32 23.48 -13.58
N GLY A 117 -22.18 24.76 -13.26
CA GLY A 117 -21.73 25.22 -11.95
C GLY A 117 -20.20 25.30 -11.81
N VAL A 118 -19.48 25.32 -12.94
CA VAL A 118 -18.05 25.62 -12.96
C VAL A 118 -17.86 27.13 -13.03
N TYR A 119 -17.06 27.66 -12.13
CA TYR A 119 -16.63 29.04 -12.10
C TYR A 119 -15.26 29.18 -12.77
N GLU A 120 -15.08 30.20 -13.61
CA GLU A 120 -13.82 30.50 -14.30
C GLU A 120 -13.41 31.96 -14.14
N ILE A 121 -12.11 32.22 -13.94
CA ILE A 121 -11.51 33.53 -14.11
C ILE A 121 -10.18 33.42 -14.87
N VAL A 122 -9.93 34.40 -15.73
CA VAL A 122 -8.65 34.59 -16.43
C VAL A 122 -7.99 35.83 -15.84
N VAL A 123 -6.81 35.67 -15.24
CA VAL A 123 -6.02 36.73 -14.63
C VAL A 123 -4.83 37.04 -15.56
N PRO A 124 -4.84 38.20 -16.25
CA PRO A 124 -3.79 38.55 -17.20
C PRO A 124 -2.47 38.84 -16.49
N PRO A 125 -1.32 38.67 -17.17
CA PRO A 125 -0.01 38.96 -16.59
C PRO A 125 0.16 40.45 -16.25
N VAL A 126 0.95 40.73 -15.21
CA VAL A 126 1.31 42.09 -14.78
C VAL A 126 2.79 42.30 -15.04
N SER A 127 3.14 43.31 -15.84
CA SER A 127 4.53 43.62 -16.21
C SER A 127 5.31 42.41 -16.77
N GLY A 128 4.65 41.62 -17.62
CA GLY A 128 5.25 40.44 -18.26
C GLY A 128 5.50 39.25 -17.33
N ARG A 129 4.89 39.21 -16.14
CA ARG A 129 4.99 38.11 -15.18
C ARG A 129 3.60 37.63 -14.74
N PRO A 130 3.47 36.41 -14.20
CA PRO A 130 2.21 35.96 -13.61
C PRO A 130 1.71 36.96 -12.55
N ALA A 131 0.43 37.32 -12.60
CA ALA A 131 -0.17 38.29 -11.68
C ALA A 131 -0.22 37.81 -10.23
N ILE A 132 -0.25 36.48 -10.02
CA ILE A 132 -0.16 35.84 -8.72
C ILE A 132 1.28 35.36 -8.55
N ALA A 133 1.95 35.86 -7.51
CA ALA A 133 3.34 35.48 -7.24
C ALA A 133 3.42 34.01 -6.79
N HIS A 134 4.48 33.31 -7.23
CA HIS A 134 4.77 31.95 -6.74
C HIS A 134 4.78 31.92 -5.21
N ASP A 135 4.15 30.88 -4.66
CA ASP A 135 4.03 30.63 -3.22
C ASP A 135 3.38 31.80 -2.47
N SER A 136 2.51 32.59 -3.11
CA SER A 136 1.63 33.54 -2.42
C SER A 136 0.34 32.86 -1.94
N LYS A 137 -0.28 33.40 -0.89
CA LYS A 137 -1.51 32.85 -0.32
C LYS A 137 -2.72 33.23 -1.16
N LEU A 138 -3.68 32.32 -1.26
CA LEU A 138 -4.97 32.54 -1.94
C LEU A 138 -6.11 31.72 -1.35
N LYS A 139 -7.33 32.07 -1.71
CA LYS A 139 -8.56 31.31 -1.47
C LYS A 139 -9.57 31.58 -2.58
N ILE A 140 -10.58 30.72 -2.67
CA ILE A 140 -11.84 31.06 -3.34
C ILE A 140 -12.82 31.60 -2.29
N SER A 141 -13.54 32.66 -2.65
CA SER A 141 -14.57 33.27 -1.82
C SER A 141 -15.92 33.15 -2.52
N MET A 142 -16.88 32.46 -1.90
CA MET A 142 -18.17 32.15 -2.49
C MET A 142 -19.30 32.80 -1.70
N VAL A 143 -20.27 33.38 -2.40
CA VAL A 143 -21.55 33.81 -1.83
C VAL A 143 -22.54 32.67 -2.01
N VAL A 144 -23.19 32.24 -0.92
CA VAL A 144 -24.00 31.01 -0.89
C VAL A 144 -25.49 31.28 -0.61
N PRO A 145 -26.40 30.34 -0.92
CA PRO A 145 -27.83 30.51 -0.71
C PRO A 145 -28.24 30.61 0.78
N ASN A 146 -29.46 31.07 1.04
CA ASN A 146 -30.17 31.17 2.33
C ASN A 146 -29.72 32.23 3.34
N ASP A 147 -28.49 32.76 3.26
CA ASP A 147 -28.03 33.86 4.12
C ASP A 147 -27.16 34.90 3.40
N GLN A 148 -26.84 34.68 2.11
CA GLN A 148 -25.80 35.42 1.38
C GLN A 148 -24.48 35.50 2.15
N ALA A 149 -24.22 34.54 3.05
CA ALA A 149 -22.97 34.46 3.76
C ALA A 149 -21.84 34.15 2.77
N ARG A 150 -20.63 34.43 3.24
CA ARG A 150 -19.42 34.22 2.47
C ARG A 150 -18.67 33.01 3.00
N ALA A 151 -18.48 32.02 2.14
CA ALA A 151 -17.65 30.87 2.39
C ALA A 151 -16.30 31.06 1.71
N GLU A 152 -15.22 31.15 2.50
CA GLU A 152 -13.86 31.15 1.97
C GLU A 152 -13.27 29.75 2.13
N ARG A 153 -12.70 29.21 1.05
CA ARG A 153 -12.17 27.83 0.99
C ARG A 153 -10.82 27.76 0.31
N ILE A 154 -10.07 26.73 0.65
CA ILE A 154 -8.91 26.27 -0.12
C ILE A 154 -9.44 25.67 -1.44
N PRO A 155 -8.94 26.08 -2.62
CA PRO A 155 -9.35 25.50 -3.90
C PRO A 155 -9.19 23.97 -3.92
N ALA A 156 -10.19 23.25 -4.44
CA ALA A 156 -10.23 21.78 -4.36
C ALA A 156 -9.05 21.11 -5.11
N TRP A 157 -8.54 21.81 -6.13
CA TRP A 157 -7.46 21.37 -7.02
C TRP A 157 -6.10 22.02 -6.69
N ILE A 158 -5.94 22.56 -5.48
CA ILE A 158 -4.68 23.21 -5.10
C ILE A 158 -3.53 22.20 -5.06
N LYS A 159 -2.36 22.61 -5.55
CA LYS A 159 -1.15 21.77 -5.59
C LYS A 159 -0.25 21.88 -4.36
N ARG A 160 -0.49 22.90 -3.53
CA ARG A 160 0.25 23.13 -2.28
C ARG A 160 -0.60 23.91 -1.29
N VAL A 161 -0.54 23.47 -0.05
CA VAL A 161 -0.99 24.24 1.10
C VAL A 161 0.14 24.31 2.11
N THR A 162 0.06 25.19 3.11
CA THR A 162 1.01 25.27 4.22
C THR A 162 0.31 25.67 5.50
N GLN A 163 0.86 25.31 6.64
CA GLN A 163 0.34 25.69 7.95
C GLN A 163 1.43 26.39 8.77
N ASP A 164 1.05 27.51 9.40
CA ASP A 164 1.87 28.17 10.41
C ASP A 164 1.11 28.17 11.73
N LEU A 165 1.47 27.23 12.60
CA LEU A 165 0.82 27.04 13.90
C LEU A 165 0.99 28.23 14.85
N SER A 166 1.95 29.15 14.59
CA SER A 166 2.07 30.39 15.36
C SER A 166 1.00 31.41 15.01
N VAL A 167 0.34 31.25 13.85
CA VAL A 167 -0.70 32.16 13.33
C VAL A 167 -2.08 31.51 13.41
N SER A 168 -2.24 30.29 12.91
CA SER A 168 -3.53 29.61 12.79
C SER A 168 -3.38 28.09 12.69
N PRO A 169 -4.31 27.31 13.27
CA PRO A 169 -4.36 25.87 13.04
C PRO A 169 -4.92 25.52 11.65
N ILE A 170 -5.41 26.47 10.87
CA ILE A 170 -6.00 26.24 9.54
C ILE A 170 -4.90 26.39 8.48
N TYR A 171 -4.91 25.51 7.47
CA TYR A 171 -4.01 25.62 6.33
C TYR A 171 -4.34 26.80 5.41
N ASP A 172 -3.30 27.33 4.75
CA ASP A 172 -3.41 28.30 3.67
C ASP A 172 -3.06 27.67 2.33
N ALA A 173 -3.85 27.95 1.30
CA ALA A 173 -3.54 27.55 -0.07
C ALA A 173 -2.39 28.40 -0.63
N ARG A 174 -1.46 27.76 -1.34
CA ARG A 174 -0.27 28.40 -1.92
C ARG A 174 -0.25 28.23 -3.43
N PHE A 175 -0.07 29.34 -4.15
CA PHE A 175 0.06 29.28 -5.61
C PHE A 175 1.38 28.64 -6.04
N TRP A 176 1.38 27.33 -6.31
CA TRP A 176 2.60 26.62 -6.68
C TRP A 176 2.92 26.72 -8.18
N ASN A 177 3.72 27.72 -8.54
CA ASN A 177 4.29 27.89 -9.88
C ASN A 177 5.79 28.26 -9.82
N PRO A 178 6.69 27.32 -9.44
CA PRO A 178 8.09 27.63 -9.23
C PRO A 178 8.77 28.14 -10.52
N PRO A 179 9.73 29.08 -10.44
CA PRO A 179 10.43 29.61 -11.61
C PRO A 179 11.26 28.54 -12.34
N HIS A 180 11.70 27.52 -11.61
CA HIS A 180 12.39 26.35 -12.13
C HIS A 180 11.60 25.12 -11.72
N LYS A 181 11.04 24.41 -12.69
CA LYS A 181 10.34 23.14 -12.44
C LYS A 181 11.35 22.01 -12.31
N TYR A 182 11.13 21.10 -11.37
CA TYR A 182 11.89 19.85 -11.31
C TYR A 182 11.78 19.08 -12.63
N THR A 183 12.89 18.49 -13.07
CA THR A 183 12.95 17.63 -14.26
C THR A 183 13.47 16.27 -13.83
N PHE A 184 12.65 15.23 -14.00
CA PHE A 184 13.03 13.85 -13.73
C PHE A 184 14.23 13.44 -14.57
N ARG A 185 15.18 12.74 -13.94
CA ARG A 185 16.45 12.33 -14.53
C ARG A 185 16.49 10.83 -14.82
N HIS A 186 15.72 10.04 -14.08
CA HIS A 186 15.68 8.60 -14.21
C HIS A 186 14.34 8.14 -14.80
N PRO A 187 14.34 7.11 -15.66
CA PRO A 187 13.10 6.50 -16.12
C PRO A 187 12.48 5.66 -15.00
N ARG A 188 11.18 5.43 -15.10
CA ARG A 188 10.46 4.46 -14.26
C ARG A 188 11.12 3.08 -14.38
N PRO A 189 11.34 2.35 -13.27
CA PRO A 189 11.77 0.97 -13.32
C PRO A 189 10.72 0.08 -14.02
N PRO A 190 11.11 -1.08 -14.56
CA PRO A 190 10.15 -2.03 -15.09
C PRO A 190 9.23 -2.58 -13.98
N LYS A 191 8.02 -3.02 -14.36
CA LYS A 191 7.11 -3.71 -13.43
C LYS A 191 7.82 -4.92 -12.80
N PRO A 192 7.93 -5.00 -11.46
CA PRO A 192 8.61 -6.11 -10.82
C PRO A 192 7.82 -7.42 -11.03
N ALA A 193 8.53 -8.54 -11.21
CA ALA A 193 7.90 -9.85 -11.34
C ALA A 193 7.10 -10.22 -10.06
N SER A 194 7.64 -9.85 -8.91
CA SER A 194 7.01 -9.92 -7.59
C SER A 194 7.32 -8.64 -6.81
N ALA A 195 6.31 -8.07 -6.16
CA ALA A 195 6.47 -6.87 -5.34
C ALA A 195 7.00 -7.23 -3.95
N ARG A 196 8.20 -6.73 -3.61
CA ARG A 196 8.78 -6.74 -2.26
C ARG A 196 8.72 -5.31 -1.75
N ILE A 197 7.67 -5.03 -1.02
CA ILE A 197 7.20 -3.70 -0.67
C ILE A 197 7.76 -3.28 0.69
N TYR A 198 8.42 -2.13 0.72
CA TYR A 198 8.77 -1.42 1.95
C TYR A 198 7.73 -0.31 2.17
N GLU A 199 6.82 -0.52 3.11
CA GLU A 199 5.81 0.46 3.49
C GLU A 199 6.43 1.49 4.43
N ALA A 200 6.30 2.77 4.09
CA ALA A 200 6.98 3.85 4.79
C ALA A 200 6.15 5.13 4.88
N HIS A 201 6.42 5.91 5.92
CA HIS A 201 5.86 7.21 6.17
C HIS A 201 6.98 8.23 6.40
N VAL A 202 7.17 9.14 5.44
CA VAL A 202 8.27 10.12 5.41
C VAL A 202 8.49 10.83 6.75
N GLY A 203 7.43 11.36 7.36
CA GLY A 203 7.54 12.19 8.58
C GLY A 203 8.08 11.47 9.82
N ILE A 204 8.08 10.13 9.87
CA ILE A 204 8.59 9.36 11.02
C ILE A 204 9.92 8.66 10.71
N SER A 205 10.42 8.76 9.48
CA SER A 205 11.61 8.06 9.00
C SER A 205 12.93 8.72 9.46
N SER A 206 13.02 9.09 10.74
CA SER A 206 14.22 9.63 11.38
C SER A 206 14.29 9.17 12.83
N PRO A 207 15.49 9.01 13.43
CA PRO A 207 15.63 8.73 14.85
C PRO A 207 15.33 9.94 15.74
N GLU A 208 15.24 11.15 15.16
CA GLU A 208 14.90 12.37 15.88
C GLU A 208 13.38 12.47 16.10
N PRO A 209 12.91 12.94 17.29
CA PRO A 209 11.49 13.12 17.58
C PRO A 209 10.96 14.41 16.92
N LYS A 210 10.92 14.42 15.59
CA LYS A 210 10.44 15.52 14.74
C LYS A 210 9.76 14.96 13.49
N VAL A 211 9.07 15.82 12.75
CA VAL A 211 8.65 15.50 11.38
C VAL A 211 9.89 15.50 10.47
N ALA A 212 10.26 14.34 9.94
CA ALA A 212 11.31 14.22 8.94
C ALA A 212 10.85 14.69 7.54
N SER A 213 11.81 15.11 6.72
CA SER A 213 11.58 15.69 5.39
C SER A 213 11.75 14.69 4.25
N TYR A 214 11.20 15.02 3.07
CA TYR A 214 11.41 14.26 1.84
C TYR A 214 12.91 14.12 1.51
N LYS A 215 13.70 15.17 1.75
CA LYS A 215 15.15 15.13 1.54
C LYS A 215 15.87 14.20 2.50
N GLU A 216 15.50 14.22 3.78
CA GLU A 216 16.03 13.26 4.75
C GLU A 216 15.70 11.82 4.34
N PHE A 217 14.47 11.55 3.91
CA PHE A 217 14.07 10.23 3.40
C PHE A 217 14.89 9.82 2.17
N THR A 218 15.06 10.74 1.24
CA THR A 218 15.82 10.53 -0.01
C THR A 218 17.27 10.17 0.28
N HIS A 219 17.93 10.91 1.17
CA HIS A 219 19.35 10.71 1.45
C HIS A 219 19.63 9.55 2.42
N ASN A 220 18.76 9.31 3.40
CA ASN A 220 19.06 8.39 4.50
C ASN A 220 18.27 7.08 4.40
N THR A 221 17.01 7.13 3.97
CA THR A 221 16.10 5.96 4.01
C THR A 221 16.16 5.17 2.71
N LEU A 222 16.16 5.81 1.53
CA LEU A 222 16.24 5.10 0.24
C LEU A 222 17.46 4.16 0.14
N PRO A 223 18.69 4.57 0.52
CA PRO A 223 19.84 3.66 0.48
C PRO A 223 19.66 2.42 1.39
N ARG A 224 18.98 2.58 2.54
CA ARG A 224 18.66 1.47 3.45
C ARG A 224 17.71 0.48 2.79
N ILE A 225 16.61 0.98 2.20
CA ILE A 225 15.61 0.18 1.51
C ILE A 225 16.25 -0.62 0.36
N HIS A 226 17.07 0.05 -0.46
CA HIS A 226 17.81 -0.59 -1.54
C HIS A 226 18.75 -1.69 -1.03
N LYS A 227 19.54 -1.41 0.03
CA LYS A 227 20.47 -2.38 0.64
C LYS A 227 19.75 -3.63 1.17
N LEU A 228 18.55 -3.46 1.72
CA LEU A 228 17.71 -4.55 2.21
C LEU A 228 17.13 -5.42 1.07
N GLY A 229 17.14 -4.96 -0.19
CA GLY A 229 16.68 -5.75 -1.34
C GLY A 229 15.19 -5.63 -1.69
N TYR A 230 14.50 -4.66 -1.08
CA TYR A 230 13.16 -4.25 -1.49
C TYR A 230 13.20 -3.59 -2.87
N ASN A 231 12.19 -3.85 -3.70
CA ASN A 231 12.10 -3.32 -5.07
C ASN A 231 10.89 -2.38 -5.28
N THR A 232 10.06 -2.22 -4.26
CA THR A 232 8.89 -1.36 -4.26
C THR A 232 8.80 -0.63 -2.93
N ILE A 233 8.43 0.65 -2.95
CA ILE A 233 8.07 1.44 -1.76
C ILE A 233 6.57 1.70 -1.81
N GLN A 234 5.87 1.45 -0.70
CA GLN A 234 4.52 1.97 -0.49
C GLN A 234 4.63 3.24 0.35
N LEU A 235 4.35 4.40 -0.25
CA LEU A 235 4.55 5.69 0.38
C LEU A 235 3.24 6.23 0.95
N MET A 236 3.13 6.16 2.28
CA MET A 236 1.94 6.57 3.03
C MET A 236 1.91 8.07 3.28
N ALA A 237 0.71 8.60 3.57
CA ALA A 237 0.49 9.95 4.07
C ALA A 237 1.05 11.09 3.21
N ILE A 238 1.04 10.93 1.88
CA ILE A 238 1.53 11.94 0.93
C ILE A 238 0.44 12.93 0.53
N MET A 239 -0.79 12.46 0.29
CA MET A 239 -1.92 13.36 0.08
C MET A 239 -2.13 14.20 1.35
N GLU A 240 -2.29 15.50 1.18
CA GLU A 240 -2.27 16.42 2.31
C GLU A 240 -3.46 16.18 3.27
N HIS A 241 -3.11 16.09 4.55
CA HIS A 241 -4.02 15.77 5.65
C HIS A 241 -3.72 16.71 6.83
N ALA A 242 -4.71 17.42 7.35
CA ALA A 242 -4.48 18.43 8.39
C ALA A 242 -4.18 17.79 9.76
N TYR A 243 -4.76 16.62 10.04
CA TYR A 243 -4.53 15.90 11.29
C TYR A 243 -3.39 14.90 11.14
N TYR A 244 -2.20 15.21 11.67
CA TYR A 244 -1.01 14.39 11.48
C TYR A 244 -1.17 12.98 12.07
N ALA A 245 -1.84 12.86 13.22
CA ALA A 245 -2.14 11.57 13.85
C ALA A 245 -3.25 10.76 13.15
N SER A 246 -3.83 11.25 12.05
CA SER A 246 -4.61 10.41 11.14
C SER A 246 -3.76 9.45 10.33
N PHE A 247 -2.43 9.60 10.41
CA PHE A 247 -1.48 8.79 9.65
C PHE A 247 -1.65 8.88 8.13
N GLY A 248 -2.24 9.97 7.64
CA GLY A 248 -2.54 10.17 6.23
C GLY A 248 -3.95 9.80 5.81
N TYR A 249 -4.80 9.24 6.69
CA TYR A 249 -6.14 8.80 6.29
C TYR A 249 -7.19 9.93 6.23
N GLN A 250 -6.96 11.06 6.90
CA GLN A 250 -7.91 12.19 6.90
C GLN A 250 -7.53 13.26 5.86
N ILE A 251 -7.81 12.98 4.58
CA ILE A 251 -7.39 13.87 3.47
C ILE A 251 -8.18 15.18 3.45
N ASN A 252 -7.42 16.27 3.28
CA ASN A 252 -7.91 17.64 3.16
C ASN A 252 -7.79 18.16 1.73
N SER A 253 -6.60 18.06 1.14
CA SER A 253 -6.29 18.59 -0.20
C SER A 253 -5.70 17.50 -1.09
N PHE A 254 -6.55 16.92 -1.95
CA PHE A 254 -6.25 15.70 -2.71
C PHE A 254 -5.10 15.85 -3.71
N PHE A 255 -4.87 17.05 -4.24
CA PHE A 255 -3.83 17.35 -5.23
C PHE A 255 -2.56 17.97 -4.61
N ALA A 256 -2.50 18.08 -3.29
CA ALA A 256 -1.35 18.65 -2.59
C ALA A 256 -0.50 17.54 -1.98
N ALA A 257 0.80 17.53 -2.31
CA ALA A 257 1.78 16.76 -1.57
C ALA A 257 1.97 17.39 -0.18
N SER A 258 1.98 16.55 0.86
CA SER A 258 1.95 17.03 2.24
C SER A 258 3.14 17.96 2.51
N SER A 259 2.81 19.18 2.90
CA SER A 259 3.76 20.27 3.08
C SER A 259 4.62 20.12 4.31
N ARG A 260 4.23 19.23 5.24
CA ARG A 260 4.99 18.86 6.42
C ARG A 260 6.39 18.35 6.11
N TYR A 261 6.56 17.66 5.00
CA TYR A 261 7.82 17.01 4.66
C TYR A 261 8.67 17.82 3.68
N GLY A 262 8.12 18.90 3.09
CA GLY A 262 8.85 19.76 2.16
C GLY A 262 7.99 20.37 1.06
N SER A 263 8.63 20.68 -0.06
CA SER A 263 7.99 21.16 -1.27
C SER A 263 7.55 20.02 -2.19
N PRO A 264 6.58 20.25 -3.10
CA PRO A 264 6.27 19.31 -4.18
C PRO A 264 7.50 18.84 -4.97
N ASP A 265 8.49 19.71 -5.19
CA ASP A 265 9.69 19.33 -5.94
C ASP A 265 10.65 18.44 -5.14
N ASP A 266 10.65 18.53 -3.79
CA ASP A 266 11.40 17.59 -2.95
C ASP A 266 10.81 16.17 -3.00
N LEU A 267 9.48 16.03 -3.16
CA LEU A 267 8.83 14.73 -3.39
C LEU A 267 9.19 14.16 -4.78
N LYS A 268 9.25 15.01 -5.81
CA LYS A 268 9.69 14.56 -7.14
C LYS A 268 11.13 14.07 -7.11
N GLU A 269 12.02 14.77 -6.41
CA GLU A 269 13.40 14.32 -6.18
C GLU A 269 13.47 12.97 -5.48
N LEU A 270 12.62 12.74 -4.47
CA LEU A 270 12.52 11.46 -3.77
C LEU A 270 12.16 10.32 -4.74
N VAL A 271 11.07 10.47 -5.50
CA VAL A 271 10.60 9.44 -6.44
C VAL A 271 11.64 9.20 -7.54
N ASP A 272 12.22 10.27 -8.09
CA ASP A 272 13.25 10.18 -9.13
C ASP A 272 14.52 9.48 -8.61
N THR A 273 14.91 9.72 -7.37
CA THR A 273 16.06 9.05 -6.75
C THR A 273 15.78 7.56 -6.52
N ALA A 274 14.57 7.21 -6.08
CA ALA A 274 14.16 5.82 -5.94
C ALA A 274 14.17 5.08 -7.29
N HIS A 275 13.70 5.74 -8.36
CA HIS A 275 13.79 5.24 -9.73
C HIS A 275 15.24 5.01 -10.18
N GLY A 276 16.15 5.92 -9.85
CA GLY A 276 17.59 5.77 -10.07
C GLY A 276 18.21 4.56 -9.36
N MET A 277 17.56 4.06 -8.29
CA MET A 277 17.92 2.83 -7.58
C MET A 277 17.17 1.59 -8.07
N GLY A 278 16.35 1.70 -9.13
CA GLY A 278 15.54 0.61 -9.66
C GLY A 278 14.34 0.24 -8.78
N ILE A 279 13.92 1.14 -7.87
CA ILE A 279 12.82 0.92 -6.93
C ILE A 279 11.56 1.61 -7.46
N THR A 280 10.49 0.84 -7.60
CA THR A 280 9.16 1.38 -7.90
C THR A 280 8.55 2.06 -6.68
N VAL A 281 7.80 3.13 -6.85
CA VAL A 281 7.16 3.87 -5.75
C VAL A 281 5.66 3.91 -5.97
N LEU A 282 4.91 3.31 -5.06
CA LEU A 282 3.46 3.35 -5.01
C LEU A 282 3.00 4.43 -4.03
N LEU A 283 1.87 5.05 -4.32
CA LEU A 283 1.23 6.03 -3.45
C LEU A 283 0.02 5.39 -2.73
N ASP A 284 -0.17 5.70 -1.46
CA ASP A 284 -1.45 5.51 -0.78
C ASP A 284 -2.48 6.53 -1.31
N VAL A 285 -3.53 6.01 -1.91
CA VAL A 285 -4.67 6.79 -2.40
C VAL A 285 -5.87 6.53 -1.51
N VAL A 286 -6.24 7.57 -0.77
CA VAL A 286 -7.41 7.56 0.10
C VAL A 286 -8.57 8.21 -0.64
N HIS A 287 -9.23 7.41 -1.49
CA HIS A 287 -10.46 7.81 -2.20
C HIS A 287 -11.72 7.25 -1.56
N SER A 288 -11.60 6.49 -0.47
CA SER A 288 -12.74 5.93 0.26
C SER A 288 -13.58 6.99 0.99
N HIS A 289 -12.93 8.07 1.45
CA HIS A 289 -13.54 9.16 2.20
C HIS A 289 -12.71 10.44 2.12
N ALA A 290 -13.23 11.52 2.70
CA ALA A 290 -12.49 12.77 2.92
C ALA A 290 -12.68 13.27 4.35
N SER A 291 -11.74 14.09 4.83
CA SER A 291 -11.85 14.76 6.12
C SER A 291 -13.13 15.60 6.21
N LYS A 292 -13.73 15.62 7.40
CA LYS A 292 -14.87 16.52 7.69
C LYS A 292 -14.47 17.98 7.88
N ASN A 293 -13.19 18.33 7.76
CA ASN A 293 -12.73 19.70 7.87
C ASN A 293 -13.38 20.60 6.80
N VAL A 294 -13.99 21.71 7.24
CA VAL A 294 -14.68 22.67 6.36
C VAL A 294 -13.77 23.82 5.92
N ALA A 295 -12.91 24.33 6.82
CA ALA A 295 -12.11 25.52 6.54
C ALA A 295 -10.94 25.25 5.59
N ASP A 296 -10.32 24.09 5.73
CA ASP A 296 -9.13 23.64 4.99
C ASP A 296 -9.30 22.26 4.35
N GLY A 297 -10.53 21.82 4.14
CA GLY A 297 -10.85 20.55 3.48
C GLY A 297 -11.94 20.70 2.42
N LEU A 298 -12.32 19.58 1.84
CA LEU A 298 -13.32 19.51 0.78
C LEU A 298 -14.77 19.53 1.32
N ASN A 299 -14.96 19.36 2.63
CA ASN A 299 -16.28 19.33 3.25
C ASN A 299 -16.99 20.68 3.16
N TYR A 300 -18.28 20.70 2.83
CA TYR A 300 -19.06 21.93 2.65
C TYR A 300 -18.33 22.97 1.78
N PHE A 301 -17.73 22.50 0.69
CA PHE A 301 -16.92 23.33 -0.21
C PHE A 301 -17.72 24.55 -0.71
N ASP A 302 -18.85 24.33 -1.37
CA ASP A 302 -19.76 25.38 -1.80
C ASP A 302 -20.88 25.67 -0.78
N ASN A 303 -20.62 25.31 0.49
CA ASN A 303 -21.54 25.38 1.63
C ASN A 303 -22.79 24.48 1.51
N SER A 304 -22.84 23.57 0.54
CA SER A 304 -23.77 22.43 0.51
C SER A 304 -23.15 21.18 1.15
N ASP A 305 -23.99 20.25 1.64
CA ASP A 305 -23.49 18.95 2.06
C ASP A 305 -23.34 17.95 0.90
N SER A 306 -23.59 18.35 -0.36
CA SER A 306 -23.82 17.41 -1.47
C SER A 306 -22.94 17.55 -2.71
N ALA A 307 -22.06 18.57 -2.78
CA ALA A 307 -21.18 18.78 -3.92
C ALA A 307 -20.35 17.54 -4.27
N TYR A 308 -19.28 17.26 -3.51
CA TYR A 308 -18.42 16.08 -3.75
C TYR A 308 -18.95 14.80 -3.11
N PHE A 309 -19.96 14.91 -2.25
CA PHE A 309 -20.36 13.86 -1.31
C PHE A 309 -21.84 13.53 -1.43
N HIS A 310 -22.25 12.40 -0.89
CA HIS A 310 -23.69 12.15 -0.71
C HIS A 310 -24.29 13.09 0.35
N GLU A 311 -25.60 13.35 0.24
CA GLU A 311 -26.38 14.10 1.23
C GLU A 311 -26.67 13.29 2.49
N GLY A 312 -26.85 13.99 3.61
CA GLY A 312 -27.37 13.41 4.84
C GLY A 312 -26.52 12.27 5.39
N ALA A 313 -27.17 11.20 5.87
CA ALA A 313 -26.50 10.07 6.50
C ALA A 313 -25.64 9.24 5.54
N ARG A 314 -26.05 9.11 4.26
CA ARG A 314 -25.27 8.36 3.25
C ARG A 314 -23.91 9.00 2.98
N GLY A 315 -23.79 10.31 3.20
CA GLY A 315 -22.55 11.07 3.02
C GLY A 315 -21.61 11.08 4.21
N ARG A 316 -21.85 10.28 5.25
CA ARG A 316 -21.09 10.30 6.51
C ARG A 316 -20.64 8.90 6.89
N HIS A 317 -19.36 8.78 7.25
CA HIS A 317 -18.81 7.55 7.80
C HIS A 317 -18.71 7.69 9.32
N GLU A 318 -19.70 7.18 10.06
CA GLU A 318 -19.85 7.43 11.51
C GLU A 318 -18.63 6.98 12.34
N LEU A 319 -18.02 5.84 12.01
CA LEU A 319 -16.84 5.32 12.75
C LEU A 319 -15.57 6.14 12.51
N TRP A 320 -15.42 6.72 11.31
CA TRP A 320 -14.24 7.50 10.93
C TRP A 320 -14.49 9.00 11.01
N ASP A 321 -15.71 9.42 11.38
CA ASP A 321 -16.10 10.83 11.52
C ASP A 321 -15.76 11.67 10.25
N SER A 322 -16.11 11.10 9.08
CA SER A 322 -15.63 11.54 7.76
C SER A 322 -16.75 11.70 6.73
N ARG A 323 -16.45 12.28 5.57
CA ARG A 323 -17.38 12.44 4.43
C ARG A 323 -17.18 11.35 3.36
N LEU A 324 -18.28 10.90 2.75
CA LEU A 324 -18.28 9.85 1.72
C LEU A 324 -18.65 10.39 0.34
N PHE A 325 -17.81 10.09 -0.65
CA PHE A 325 -17.95 10.57 -2.02
C PHE A 325 -19.24 10.08 -2.69
N ASN A 326 -19.79 10.92 -3.56
CA ASN A 326 -20.83 10.51 -4.51
C ASN A 326 -20.18 10.05 -5.81
N TYR A 327 -19.77 8.77 -5.87
CA TYR A 327 -19.07 8.21 -7.04
C TYR A 327 -19.90 8.20 -8.34
N ALA A 328 -21.22 8.43 -8.26
CA ALA A 328 -22.09 8.55 -9.43
C ALA A 328 -22.10 9.97 -10.03
N SER A 329 -21.44 10.95 -9.40
CA SER A 329 -21.36 12.33 -9.91
C SER A 329 -20.26 12.47 -10.97
N HIS A 330 -20.59 13.09 -12.10
CA HIS A 330 -19.66 13.30 -13.21
C HIS A 330 -18.40 14.08 -12.79
N GLU A 331 -18.57 15.16 -12.02
CA GLU A 331 -17.43 15.96 -11.56
C GLU A 331 -16.65 15.29 -10.42
N VAL A 332 -17.27 14.40 -9.64
CA VAL A 332 -16.55 13.56 -8.66
C VAL A 332 -15.69 12.52 -9.37
N LEU A 333 -16.22 11.86 -10.40
CA LEU A 333 -15.43 10.96 -11.26
C LEU A 333 -14.26 11.72 -11.91
N ARG A 334 -14.50 12.92 -12.43
CA ARG A 334 -13.44 13.77 -13.00
C ARG A 334 -12.38 14.06 -11.94
N PHE A 335 -12.79 14.49 -10.75
CA PHE A 335 -11.89 14.83 -9.65
C PHE A 335 -11.01 13.65 -9.25
N LEU A 336 -11.61 12.49 -8.93
CA LEU A 336 -10.89 11.33 -8.43
C LEU A 336 -10.02 10.65 -9.50
N LEU A 337 -10.52 10.49 -10.74
CA LEU A 337 -9.72 9.89 -11.81
C LEU A 337 -8.60 10.84 -12.27
N SER A 338 -8.85 12.15 -12.28
CA SER A 338 -7.78 13.13 -12.53
C SER A 338 -6.77 13.19 -11.40
N ASN A 339 -7.16 12.87 -10.17
CA ASN A 339 -6.24 12.79 -9.04
C ASN A 339 -5.23 11.66 -9.23
N LEU A 340 -5.71 10.46 -9.60
CA LEU A 340 -4.85 9.33 -9.94
C LEU A 340 -3.87 9.70 -11.06
N ARG A 341 -4.38 10.30 -12.15
CA ARG A 341 -3.52 10.72 -13.26
C ARG A 341 -2.52 11.80 -12.87
N PHE A 342 -2.92 12.76 -12.03
CA PHE A 342 -2.04 13.80 -11.53
C PHE A 342 -0.85 13.21 -10.78
N TRP A 343 -1.05 12.23 -9.91
CA TRP A 343 0.03 11.56 -9.19
C TRP A 343 0.94 10.73 -10.11
N MET A 344 0.38 10.09 -11.15
CA MET A 344 1.19 9.39 -12.18
C MET A 344 2.06 10.35 -13.00
N GLU A 345 1.54 11.51 -13.41
CA GLU A 345 2.21 12.42 -14.36
C GLU A 345 3.10 13.47 -13.67
N GLU A 346 2.61 14.12 -12.60
CA GLU A 346 3.34 15.19 -11.93
C GLU A 346 4.46 14.65 -11.04
N TYR A 347 4.27 13.48 -10.41
CA TYR A 347 5.21 12.92 -9.43
C TYR A 347 5.81 11.57 -9.84
N ALA A 348 5.43 11.03 -11.00
CA ALA A 348 5.98 9.78 -11.53
C ALA A 348 5.77 8.53 -10.64
N PHE A 349 4.75 8.48 -9.77
CA PHE A 349 4.41 7.26 -9.02
C PHE A 349 4.08 6.09 -9.94
N ASP A 350 4.48 4.87 -9.59
CA ASP A 350 4.37 3.63 -10.39
C ASP A 350 3.08 2.84 -10.16
N GLY A 351 2.14 3.43 -9.44
CA GLY A 351 0.87 2.83 -9.10
C GLY A 351 0.44 3.21 -7.69
N PHE A 352 -0.52 2.47 -7.16
CA PHE A 352 -1.27 2.88 -5.97
C PHE A 352 -1.66 1.72 -5.07
N ARG A 353 -1.72 1.98 -3.77
CA ARG A 353 -2.62 1.25 -2.87
C ARG A 353 -3.88 2.08 -2.68
N PHE A 354 -5.04 1.48 -2.91
CA PHE A 354 -6.34 2.08 -2.61
C PHE A 354 -6.75 1.67 -1.20
N ASP A 355 -6.85 2.64 -0.32
CA ASP A 355 -7.14 2.41 1.10
C ASP A 355 -8.63 2.45 1.40
N GLY A 356 -9.07 1.58 2.32
CA GLY A 356 -10.47 1.45 2.71
C GLY A 356 -11.38 0.95 1.59
N VAL A 357 -10.90 0.06 0.71
CA VAL A 357 -11.71 -0.49 -0.40
C VAL A 357 -12.95 -1.21 0.13
N THR A 358 -12.87 -1.92 1.25
CA THR A 358 -14.06 -2.51 1.90
C THR A 358 -15.14 -1.46 2.19
N SER A 359 -14.75 -0.24 2.62
CA SER A 359 -15.69 0.85 2.88
C SER A 359 -16.39 1.35 1.61
N MET A 360 -15.69 1.28 0.47
CA MET A 360 -16.21 1.67 -0.85
C MET A 360 -17.11 0.59 -1.46
N LEU A 361 -16.82 -0.69 -1.20
CA LEU A 361 -17.55 -1.82 -1.77
C LEU A 361 -18.95 -2.00 -1.14
N TYR A 362 -19.14 -1.61 0.11
CA TYR A 362 -20.38 -1.88 0.83
C TYR A 362 -20.98 -0.63 1.49
N LYS A 363 -22.30 -0.50 1.43
CA LYS A 363 -23.08 0.59 2.06
C LYS A 363 -23.01 0.60 3.59
N ASN A 364 -22.68 -0.53 4.19
CA ASN A 364 -22.41 -0.66 5.64
C ASN A 364 -20.92 -0.53 5.97
N HIS A 365 -20.08 -0.34 4.96
CA HIS A 365 -18.63 -0.15 5.07
C HIS A 365 -17.87 -1.31 5.72
N GLY A 366 -18.46 -2.51 5.79
CA GLY A 366 -17.91 -3.64 6.54
C GLY A 366 -18.01 -3.51 8.06
N ILE A 367 -18.59 -2.41 8.58
CA ILE A 367 -18.71 -2.17 10.01
C ILE A 367 -19.67 -3.18 10.63
N GLY A 368 -19.24 -3.82 11.72
CA GLY A 368 -20.05 -4.80 12.45
C GLY A 368 -20.46 -6.02 11.61
N THR A 369 -19.80 -6.25 10.47
CA THR A 369 -20.16 -7.30 9.51
C THR A 369 -19.04 -8.33 9.45
N GLY A 370 -19.40 -9.60 9.68
CA GLY A 370 -18.50 -10.72 9.43
C GLY A 370 -18.63 -11.18 7.97
N PHE A 371 -17.49 -11.51 7.36
CA PHE A 371 -17.43 -12.13 6.04
C PHE A 371 -17.08 -13.61 6.21
N SER A 372 -18.05 -14.50 6.01
CA SER A 372 -17.87 -15.93 6.19
C SER A 372 -17.21 -16.60 4.98
N GLY A 373 -17.18 -15.91 3.85
CA GLY A 373 -16.82 -16.47 2.54
C GLY A 373 -18.03 -16.89 1.71
N GLY A 374 -19.26 -16.72 2.21
CA GLY A 374 -20.49 -16.98 1.46
C GLY A 374 -20.75 -15.91 0.40
N TYR A 375 -20.97 -16.30 -0.86
CA TYR A 375 -20.94 -15.34 -1.97
C TYR A 375 -22.07 -14.31 -1.96
N HIS A 376 -23.19 -14.65 -1.31
CA HIS A 376 -24.32 -13.73 -1.10
C HIS A 376 -23.93 -12.46 -0.32
N GLU A 377 -22.86 -12.51 0.48
CA GLU A 377 -22.34 -11.37 1.25
C GLU A 377 -21.66 -10.33 0.32
N TYR A 378 -21.08 -10.78 -0.80
CA TYR A 378 -20.29 -9.94 -1.73
C TYR A 378 -21.08 -9.45 -2.96
N PHE A 379 -22.23 -10.07 -3.24
CA PHE A 379 -23.05 -9.78 -4.42
C PHE A 379 -24.52 -9.46 -4.06
N GLY A 380 -24.78 -9.14 -2.80
CA GLY A 380 -26.10 -8.76 -2.29
C GLY A 380 -26.44 -7.26 -2.41
N PRO A 381 -27.60 -6.83 -1.90
CA PRO A 381 -28.10 -5.46 -2.01
C PRO A 381 -27.29 -4.41 -1.22
N ASN A 382 -26.42 -4.86 -0.31
CA ASN A 382 -25.54 -4.02 0.49
C ASN A 382 -24.32 -3.52 -0.30
N VAL A 383 -24.05 -4.07 -1.48
CA VAL A 383 -22.95 -3.58 -2.32
C VAL A 383 -23.25 -2.18 -2.81
N ASP A 384 -22.28 -1.28 -2.71
CA ASP A 384 -22.32 0.02 -3.35
C ASP A 384 -21.78 -0.11 -4.78
N GLU A 385 -22.70 -0.26 -5.74
CA GLU A 385 -22.32 -0.36 -7.15
C GLU A 385 -21.67 0.92 -7.69
N ASP A 386 -21.92 2.10 -7.11
CA ASP A 386 -21.28 3.35 -7.56
C ASP A 386 -19.78 3.29 -7.21
N GLY A 387 -19.46 2.84 -5.99
CA GLY A 387 -18.08 2.60 -5.55
C GLY A 387 -17.37 1.53 -6.39
N VAL A 388 -18.03 0.40 -6.64
CA VAL A 388 -17.47 -0.66 -7.50
C VAL A 388 -17.16 -0.14 -8.91
N VAL A 389 -18.09 0.58 -9.52
CA VAL A 389 -17.91 1.10 -10.88
C VAL A 389 -16.79 2.14 -10.94
N TYR A 390 -16.65 3.00 -9.93
CA TYR A 390 -15.51 3.90 -9.84
C TYR A 390 -14.17 3.15 -9.84
N LEU A 391 -14.05 2.07 -9.05
CA LEU A 391 -12.84 1.25 -9.00
C LEU A 391 -12.54 0.57 -10.35
N MET A 392 -13.57 0.09 -11.05
CA MET A 392 -13.42 -0.46 -12.40
C MET A 392 -12.91 0.59 -13.39
N LEU A 393 -13.47 1.81 -13.38
CA LEU A 393 -13.03 2.92 -14.24
C LEU A 393 -11.61 3.38 -13.90
N ALA A 394 -11.24 3.37 -12.62
CA ALA A 394 -9.90 3.70 -12.17
C ALA A 394 -8.86 2.70 -12.70
N ASN A 395 -9.11 1.39 -12.57
CA ASN A 395 -8.20 0.38 -13.11
C ASN A 395 -8.19 0.37 -14.66
N GLU A 396 -9.34 0.56 -15.32
CA GLU A 396 -9.41 0.73 -16.78
C GLU A 396 -8.44 1.82 -17.26
N MET A 397 -8.54 3.00 -16.64
CA MET A 397 -7.71 4.14 -16.96
C MET A 397 -6.24 3.85 -16.68
N LEU A 398 -5.93 3.33 -15.49
CA LEU A 398 -4.55 3.14 -15.04
C LEU A 398 -3.82 2.12 -15.91
N HIS A 399 -4.41 0.95 -16.17
CA HIS A 399 -3.74 -0.09 -16.95
C HIS A 399 -3.75 0.20 -18.45
N THR A 400 -4.71 0.97 -18.96
CA THR A 400 -4.70 1.44 -20.36
C THR A 400 -3.62 2.48 -20.61
N LEU A 401 -3.51 3.49 -19.74
CA LEU A 401 -2.55 4.59 -19.90
C LEU A 401 -1.14 4.23 -19.41
N TYR A 402 -1.06 3.38 -18.37
CA TYR A 402 0.18 2.97 -17.71
C TYR A 402 0.20 1.45 -17.50
N PRO A 403 0.47 0.64 -18.55
CA PRO A 403 0.39 -0.83 -18.46
C PRO A 403 1.32 -1.48 -17.42
N SER A 404 2.39 -0.78 -17.02
CA SER A 404 3.31 -1.23 -15.97
C SER A 404 2.86 -0.85 -14.56
N SER A 405 1.75 -0.13 -14.41
CA SER A 405 1.19 0.27 -13.12
C SER A 405 0.89 -0.95 -12.24
N LEU A 406 1.00 -0.74 -10.93
CA LEU A 406 0.61 -1.69 -9.90
C LEU A 406 -0.51 -1.09 -9.07
N THR A 407 -1.67 -1.75 -9.04
CA THR A 407 -2.78 -1.36 -8.14
C THR A 407 -3.03 -2.40 -7.06
N ILE A 408 -3.05 -1.97 -5.80
CA ILE A 408 -3.24 -2.82 -4.63
C ILE A 408 -4.52 -2.39 -3.91
N ALA A 409 -5.41 -3.33 -3.61
CA ALA A 409 -6.60 -3.08 -2.81
C ALA A 409 -6.37 -3.43 -1.33
N GLU A 410 -6.64 -2.48 -0.45
CA GLU A 410 -6.84 -2.73 0.98
C GLU A 410 -8.30 -3.15 1.23
N ASP A 411 -8.55 -4.45 1.10
CA ASP A 411 -9.86 -5.06 1.33
C ASP A 411 -9.77 -6.23 2.32
N VAL A 412 -10.42 -6.07 3.47
CA VAL A 412 -10.52 -7.10 4.51
C VAL A 412 -11.61 -8.13 4.19
N SER A 413 -12.62 -7.76 3.40
CA SER A 413 -13.78 -8.64 3.12
C SER A 413 -13.39 -9.87 2.31
N GLY A 414 -12.49 -9.71 1.33
CA GLY A 414 -12.10 -10.76 0.40
C GLY A 414 -13.10 -10.99 -0.72
N MET A 415 -13.65 -9.91 -1.25
CA MET A 415 -14.56 -9.94 -2.39
C MET A 415 -13.98 -10.74 -3.59
N PRO A 416 -14.68 -11.78 -4.08
CA PRO A 416 -14.26 -12.52 -5.27
C PRO A 416 -14.19 -11.63 -6.52
N GLY A 417 -13.14 -11.79 -7.32
CA GLY A 417 -12.97 -11.02 -8.56
C GLY A 417 -12.33 -9.65 -8.38
N LEU A 418 -11.90 -9.32 -7.16
CA LEU A 418 -11.25 -8.04 -6.88
C LEU A 418 -9.95 -7.89 -7.70
N CYS A 419 -9.16 -8.97 -7.79
CA CYS A 419 -7.88 -8.99 -8.50
C CYS A 419 -7.92 -9.80 -9.81
N ILE A 420 -9.08 -9.79 -10.48
CA ILE A 420 -9.29 -10.40 -11.80
C ILE A 420 -9.39 -9.29 -12.85
N LYS A 421 -8.88 -9.58 -14.06
CA LYS A 421 -8.90 -8.65 -15.21
C LYS A 421 -10.31 -8.16 -15.55
N LEU A 422 -10.40 -6.92 -16.00
CA LEU A 422 -11.66 -6.25 -16.31
C LEU A 422 -12.44 -6.95 -17.44
N SER A 423 -11.78 -7.46 -18.48
CA SER A 423 -12.46 -8.14 -19.60
C SER A 423 -13.14 -9.46 -19.19
N LEU A 424 -12.83 -9.97 -17.99
CA LEU A 424 -13.49 -11.12 -17.38
C LEU A 424 -14.63 -10.72 -16.43
N GLY A 425 -14.81 -9.43 -16.15
CA GLY A 425 -15.78 -8.93 -15.17
C GLY A 425 -15.22 -8.77 -13.74
N GLY A 426 -13.90 -8.83 -13.57
CA GLY A 426 -13.26 -8.45 -12.31
C GLY A 426 -13.20 -6.94 -12.10
N LEU A 427 -12.58 -6.50 -10.99
CA LEU A 427 -12.40 -5.07 -10.67
C LEU A 427 -11.06 -4.51 -11.16
N GLY A 428 -10.16 -5.36 -11.65
CA GLY A 428 -8.90 -4.96 -12.29
C GLY A 428 -7.73 -4.67 -11.35
N PHE A 429 -7.82 -4.92 -10.04
CA PHE A 429 -6.65 -4.75 -9.18
C PHE A 429 -5.55 -5.77 -9.51
N ASP A 430 -4.28 -5.38 -9.37
CA ASP A 430 -3.18 -6.33 -9.48
C ASP A 430 -3.08 -7.22 -8.23
N TYR A 431 -3.23 -6.65 -7.03
CA TYR A 431 -3.10 -7.37 -5.77
C TYR A 431 -4.15 -6.93 -4.74
N ARG A 432 -4.38 -7.77 -3.73
CA ARG A 432 -5.00 -7.37 -2.46
C ARG A 432 -4.08 -7.67 -1.27
N LEU A 433 -4.29 -6.97 -0.16
CA LEU A 433 -3.59 -7.25 1.10
C LEU A 433 -4.13 -8.53 1.78
N ALA A 434 -3.24 -9.39 2.29
CA ALA A 434 -3.58 -10.60 3.04
C ALA A 434 -3.80 -10.29 4.54
N MET A 435 -4.83 -9.50 4.84
CA MET A 435 -5.03 -8.89 6.16
C MET A 435 -5.28 -9.87 7.32
N ALA A 436 -5.70 -11.11 7.03
CA ALA A 436 -5.93 -12.13 8.06
C ALA A 436 -4.63 -12.73 8.64
N VAL A 437 -3.47 -12.49 7.99
CA VAL A 437 -2.19 -13.08 8.40
C VAL A 437 -1.66 -12.47 9.71
N PRO A 438 -1.56 -11.13 9.86
CA PRO A 438 -1.18 -10.52 11.14
C PRO A 438 -2.10 -10.92 12.30
N ASP A 439 -3.42 -10.95 12.08
CA ASP A 439 -4.41 -11.31 13.10
C ASP A 439 -4.14 -12.69 13.71
N LEU A 440 -3.71 -13.66 12.90
CA LEU A 440 -3.34 -14.99 13.38
C LEU A 440 -2.17 -14.90 14.37
N TYR A 441 -1.10 -14.20 14.00
CA TYR A 441 0.10 -14.10 14.82
C TYR A 441 -0.17 -13.34 16.12
N ILE A 442 -0.86 -12.21 16.07
CA ILE A 442 -1.22 -11.42 17.26
C ILE A 442 -2.07 -12.25 18.20
N LYS A 443 -3.11 -12.92 17.67
CA LYS A 443 -3.97 -13.79 18.48
C LYS A 443 -3.16 -14.88 19.19
N TRP A 444 -2.25 -15.53 18.48
CA TRP A 444 -1.41 -16.57 19.07
C TRP A 444 -0.44 -16.05 20.11
N LEU A 445 0.20 -14.92 19.85
CA LEU A 445 1.14 -14.29 20.78
C LEU A 445 0.44 -13.79 22.05
N LYS A 446 -0.84 -13.43 21.95
CA LYS A 446 -1.66 -12.95 23.06
C LYS A 446 -2.31 -14.07 23.87
N GLU A 447 -2.80 -15.11 23.19
CA GLU A 447 -3.74 -16.08 23.79
C GLU A 447 -3.19 -17.50 23.91
N LYS A 448 -2.04 -17.82 23.30
CA LYS A 448 -1.51 -19.19 23.24
C LYS A 448 -0.06 -19.30 23.70
N GLN A 449 0.29 -20.46 24.23
CA GLN A 449 1.69 -20.85 24.39
C GLN A 449 2.23 -21.41 23.08
N ASP A 450 3.55 -21.34 22.87
CA ASP A 450 4.23 -21.85 21.66
C ASP A 450 3.85 -23.31 21.33
N ILE A 451 3.65 -24.15 22.35
CA ILE A 451 3.30 -25.57 22.17
C ILE A 451 1.84 -25.78 21.71
N ASP A 452 0.99 -24.76 21.81
CA ASP A 452 -0.42 -24.80 21.40
C ASP A 452 -0.65 -24.15 20.02
N TRP A 453 0.42 -23.72 19.36
CA TRP A 453 0.38 -23.22 18.00
C TRP A 453 0.06 -24.37 17.04
N ASP A 454 -0.93 -24.16 16.18
CA ASP A 454 -1.48 -25.19 15.30
C ASP A 454 -0.85 -25.06 13.91
N MET A 455 0.04 -25.97 13.56
CA MET A 455 0.81 -25.90 12.31
C MET A 455 -0.12 -26.00 11.08
N GLY A 456 -1.20 -26.76 11.19
CA GLY A 456 -2.27 -26.85 10.23
C GLY A 456 -2.97 -25.51 10.00
N ALA A 457 -3.33 -24.81 11.06
CA ALA A 457 -3.97 -23.50 11.00
C ALA A 457 -3.02 -22.42 10.44
N LEU A 458 -1.71 -22.45 10.77
CA LEU A 458 -0.74 -21.55 10.16
C LEU A 458 -0.65 -21.76 8.65
N CYS A 459 -0.45 -23.02 8.24
CA CYS A 459 -0.43 -23.37 6.83
C CYS A 459 -1.74 -22.97 6.15
N PHE A 460 -2.88 -23.24 6.77
CA PHE A 460 -4.20 -22.88 6.23
C PHE A 460 -4.32 -21.36 6.05
N THR A 461 -4.08 -20.54 7.07
CA THR A 461 -4.20 -19.08 6.94
C THR A 461 -3.28 -18.51 5.86
N LEU A 462 -2.04 -19.00 5.75
CA LEU A 462 -1.08 -18.54 4.73
C LEU A 462 -1.43 -19.01 3.32
N THR A 463 -2.21 -20.09 3.18
CA THR A 463 -2.55 -20.69 1.88
C THR A 463 -4.01 -20.53 1.46
N ASN A 464 -4.89 -20.13 2.38
CA ASN A 464 -6.33 -19.96 2.16
C ASN A 464 -6.60 -18.64 1.44
N ARG A 465 -6.26 -18.64 0.16
CA ARG A 465 -6.32 -17.51 -0.75
C ARG A 465 -6.97 -17.95 -2.05
N ARG A 466 -7.55 -17.01 -2.80
CA ARG A 466 -8.26 -17.32 -4.03
C ARG A 466 -7.24 -17.65 -5.13
N TYR A 467 -7.39 -18.82 -5.75
CA TYR A 467 -6.53 -19.18 -6.88
C TYR A 467 -6.75 -18.21 -8.05
N GLY A 468 -5.66 -17.73 -8.65
CA GLY A 468 -5.71 -16.79 -9.77
C GLY A 468 -5.79 -15.31 -9.38
N GLU A 469 -5.99 -14.99 -8.10
CA GLU A 469 -5.96 -13.62 -7.56
C GLU A 469 -4.71 -13.41 -6.69
N LYS A 470 -3.87 -12.44 -7.03
CA LYS A 470 -2.61 -12.21 -6.31
C LYS A 470 -2.83 -11.50 -4.98
N THR A 471 -1.96 -11.83 -4.01
CA THR A 471 -2.01 -11.28 -2.66
C THR A 471 -0.64 -10.78 -2.20
N ILE A 472 -0.61 -9.65 -1.49
CA ILE A 472 0.56 -9.18 -0.75
C ILE A 472 0.46 -9.69 0.68
N ALA A 473 1.43 -10.50 1.09
CA ALA A 473 1.51 -11.03 2.44
C ALA A 473 2.43 -10.19 3.33
N TYR A 474 2.08 -10.06 4.60
CA TYR A 474 2.89 -9.37 5.60
C TYR A 474 2.60 -9.97 6.98
N ALA A 475 3.61 -9.98 7.84
CA ALA A 475 3.50 -10.60 9.15
C ALA A 475 2.89 -9.64 10.21
N GLU A 476 3.09 -8.34 10.00
CA GLU A 476 2.59 -7.23 10.80
C GLU A 476 2.57 -5.98 9.91
N SER A 477 1.66 -5.05 10.16
CA SER A 477 1.50 -3.79 9.42
C SER A 477 1.79 -2.58 10.31
N HIS A 478 1.58 -1.40 9.72
CA HIS A 478 1.56 -0.13 10.41
C HIS A 478 0.50 -0.06 11.54
N ASP A 479 -0.63 -0.77 11.44
CA ASP A 479 -1.66 -0.80 12.49
C ASP A 479 -1.13 -1.43 13.79
N GLN A 480 -0.45 -2.58 13.68
CA GLN A 480 0.16 -3.24 14.86
C GLN A 480 1.33 -2.43 15.45
N ALA A 481 1.92 -1.53 14.67
CA ALA A 481 2.94 -0.64 15.17
C ALA A 481 2.35 0.51 15.99
N LEU A 482 1.07 0.87 15.83
CA LEU A 482 0.44 2.00 16.53
C LEU A 482 0.22 1.73 18.02
N VAL A 483 0.12 2.82 18.79
CA VAL A 483 -0.25 2.79 20.21
C VAL A 483 -1.58 2.05 20.40
N GLY A 484 -1.59 1.07 21.32
CA GLY A 484 -2.75 0.21 21.57
C GLY A 484 -2.53 -1.23 21.11
N ASP A 485 -1.52 -1.49 20.29
CA ASP A 485 -0.99 -2.83 20.00
C ASP A 485 0.53 -2.89 20.24
N LYS A 486 1.18 -3.98 19.83
CA LYS A 486 2.63 -4.19 19.92
C LYS A 486 3.16 -4.78 18.60
N THR A 487 4.38 -4.40 18.24
CA THR A 487 5.13 -5.08 17.16
C THR A 487 5.37 -6.55 17.51
N LEU A 488 5.61 -7.41 16.51
CA LEU A 488 5.87 -8.84 16.74
C LEU A 488 7.04 -9.06 17.70
N LEU A 489 8.13 -8.32 17.54
CA LEU A 489 9.28 -8.48 18.43
C LEU A 489 8.94 -8.02 19.85
N PHE A 490 8.14 -6.97 20.01
CA PHE A 490 7.73 -6.50 21.33
C PHE A 490 6.74 -7.47 22.01
N TRP A 491 5.84 -8.12 21.27
CA TRP A 491 5.06 -9.26 21.77
C TRP A 491 5.94 -10.43 22.24
N LEU A 492 7.05 -10.68 21.53
CA LEU A 492 7.92 -11.83 21.79
C LEU A 492 8.90 -11.64 22.95
N CYS A 493 9.42 -10.41 23.12
CA CYS A 493 10.52 -10.10 24.04
C CYS A 493 10.13 -9.16 25.19
N ASP A 494 9.10 -8.32 24.97
CA ASP A 494 8.62 -7.30 25.91
C ASP A 494 9.77 -6.50 26.57
N ALA A 495 9.72 -6.28 27.89
CA ALA A 495 10.69 -5.46 28.61
C ALA A 495 12.16 -5.92 28.49
N GLN A 496 12.43 -7.18 28.10
CA GLN A 496 13.81 -7.62 27.91
C GLN A 496 14.48 -6.98 26.69
N MET A 497 13.71 -6.43 25.75
CA MET A 497 14.29 -5.68 24.61
C MET A 497 15.17 -4.52 25.08
N TYR A 498 14.79 -3.84 26.17
CA TYR A 498 15.49 -2.66 26.66
C TYR A 498 16.79 -2.98 27.42
N THR A 499 16.98 -4.23 27.85
CA THR A 499 18.08 -4.62 28.75
C THR A 499 18.98 -5.71 28.18
N HIS A 500 18.47 -6.51 27.24
CA HIS A 500 19.14 -7.69 26.71
C HIS A 500 19.26 -7.69 25.18
N MET A 501 19.18 -6.53 24.53
CA MET A 501 19.52 -6.40 23.10
C MET A 501 20.99 -6.02 22.85
N SER A 502 21.81 -5.81 23.89
CA SER A 502 23.26 -5.66 23.72
C SER A 502 23.92 -7.02 23.47
N THR A 503 24.80 -7.10 22.48
CA THR A 503 25.62 -8.30 22.19
C THR A 503 26.50 -8.74 23.38
N SER A 504 26.83 -7.82 24.29
CA SER A 504 27.62 -8.10 25.51
C SER A 504 26.76 -8.53 26.71
N SER A 505 25.44 -8.35 26.67
CA SER A 505 24.54 -8.84 27.71
C SER A 505 24.31 -10.34 27.56
N THR A 506 23.83 -10.99 28.62
CA THR A 506 23.34 -12.37 28.56
C THR A 506 22.32 -12.53 27.43
N PHE A 507 22.51 -13.55 26.59
CA PHE A 507 21.51 -13.94 25.60
C PHE A 507 20.48 -14.84 26.30
N THR A 508 19.42 -14.22 26.82
CA THR A 508 18.43 -14.94 27.62
C THR A 508 17.56 -15.83 26.74
N PRO A 509 16.91 -16.87 27.30
CA PRO A 509 15.97 -17.70 26.55
C PRO A 509 14.80 -16.91 25.92
N VAL A 510 14.44 -15.76 26.49
CA VAL A 510 13.38 -14.88 25.96
C VAL A 510 13.86 -14.16 24.70
N ILE A 511 15.06 -13.56 24.74
CA ILE A 511 15.63 -12.89 23.56
C ILE A 511 15.97 -13.90 22.46
N GLU A 512 16.51 -15.07 22.82
CA GLU A 512 16.73 -16.17 21.87
C GLU A 512 15.42 -16.59 21.19
N ARG A 513 14.36 -16.85 21.98
CA ARG A 513 13.03 -17.17 21.48
C ARG A 513 12.53 -16.09 20.53
N GLY A 514 12.57 -14.83 20.96
CA GLY A 514 11.96 -13.75 20.20
C GLY A 514 12.69 -13.45 18.90
N MET A 515 14.02 -13.44 18.91
CA MET A 515 14.79 -13.26 17.67
C MET A 515 14.59 -14.44 16.71
N ALA A 516 14.55 -15.67 17.21
CA ALA A 516 14.30 -16.85 16.38
C ALA A 516 12.90 -16.82 15.75
N LEU A 517 11.86 -16.62 16.56
CA LEU A 517 10.47 -16.59 16.08
C LEU A 517 10.19 -15.40 15.17
N HIS A 518 10.79 -14.22 15.42
CA HIS A 518 10.66 -13.07 14.51
C HIS A 518 11.15 -13.40 13.10
N LYS A 519 12.35 -14.00 12.98
CA LYS A 519 12.90 -14.45 11.69
C LYS A 519 12.00 -15.52 11.04
N MET A 520 11.58 -16.52 11.82
CA MET A 520 10.78 -17.64 11.30
C MET A 520 9.38 -17.21 10.83
N ILE A 521 8.69 -16.36 11.59
CA ILE A 521 7.38 -15.81 11.25
C ILE A 521 7.49 -15.04 9.93
N ARG A 522 8.44 -14.10 9.83
CA ARG A 522 8.62 -13.31 8.60
C ARG A 522 8.97 -14.20 7.41
N LEU A 523 9.87 -15.18 7.58
CA LEU A 523 10.26 -16.10 6.51
C LEU A 523 9.11 -17.00 6.04
N ILE A 524 8.30 -17.57 6.94
CA ILE A 524 7.18 -18.41 6.53
C ILE A 524 6.07 -17.59 5.87
N THR A 525 5.78 -16.38 6.35
CA THR A 525 4.86 -15.45 5.67
C THR A 525 5.36 -15.13 4.26
N HIS A 526 6.65 -14.83 4.12
CA HIS A 526 7.28 -14.51 2.85
C HIS A 526 7.29 -15.68 1.85
N GLY A 527 7.55 -16.90 2.34
CA GLY A 527 7.64 -18.10 1.51
C GLY A 527 6.28 -18.69 1.14
N LEU A 528 5.27 -18.59 2.01
CA LEU A 528 4.00 -19.32 1.88
C LEU A 528 2.76 -18.41 1.71
N GLY A 529 2.84 -17.16 2.17
CA GLY A 529 1.68 -16.30 2.40
C GLY A 529 1.12 -15.55 1.18
N GLY A 530 1.88 -15.39 0.10
CA GLY A 530 1.52 -14.45 -0.96
C GLY A 530 2.25 -14.58 -2.29
N GLU A 531 1.86 -13.73 -3.24
CA GLU A 531 2.53 -13.46 -4.53
C GLU A 531 3.33 -12.14 -4.51
N GLY A 532 3.29 -11.43 -3.39
CA GLY A 532 4.18 -10.35 -3.02
C GLY A 532 4.33 -10.30 -1.51
N TYR A 533 5.26 -9.47 -1.03
CA TYR A 533 5.55 -9.30 0.38
C TYR A 533 5.56 -7.82 0.76
N LEU A 534 5.11 -7.49 1.97
CA LEU A 534 5.18 -6.15 2.53
C LEU A 534 5.83 -6.16 3.91
N ASN A 535 6.60 -5.11 4.20
CA ASN A 535 7.16 -4.80 5.51
C ASN A 535 7.00 -3.31 5.81
N PHE A 536 6.48 -3.00 6.99
CA PHE A 536 6.43 -1.62 7.49
C PHE A 536 7.76 -1.19 8.12
N GLU A 537 8.19 0.04 7.85
CA GLU A 537 9.49 0.56 8.23
C GLU A 537 9.83 0.35 9.72
N GLY A 538 10.99 -0.25 9.99
CA GLY A 538 11.45 -0.60 11.33
C GLY A 538 11.16 -2.05 11.74
N ASN A 539 10.10 -2.66 11.24
CA ASN A 539 9.75 -4.03 11.62
C ASN A 539 10.76 -5.05 11.05
N GLU A 540 11.53 -4.69 10.02
CA GLU A 540 12.55 -5.56 9.45
C GLU A 540 13.65 -5.95 10.44
N PHE A 541 13.99 -5.03 11.35
CA PHE A 541 14.96 -5.26 12.42
C PHE A 541 14.30 -5.44 13.79
N GLY A 542 12.97 -5.54 13.85
CA GLY A 542 12.22 -5.65 15.09
C GLY A 542 12.36 -4.39 15.96
N HIS A 543 11.94 -3.25 15.42
CA HIS A 543 11.93 -1.99 16.16
C HIS A 543 11.23 -2.13 17.53
N PRO A 544 11.83 -1.63 18.63
CA PRO A 544 11.23 -1.68 19.96
C PRO A 544 10.04 -0.72 20.09
N GLU A 545 9.43 -0.65 21.28
CA GLU A 545 8.39 0.33 21.61
C GLU A 545 7.15 0.19 20.70
N TRP A 546 6.54 1.33 20.35
CA TRP A 546 5.40 1.48 19.45
C TRP A 546 5.48 2.86 18.77
N LEU A 547 4.62 3.08 17.78
CA LEU A 547 4.42 4.32 17.06
C LEU A 547 3.25 5.08 17.69
N ASP A 548 3.45 6.33 18.08
CA ASP A 548 2.37 7.19 18.56
C ASP A 548 2.60 8.62 18.03
N PHE A 549 1.57 9.18 17.43
CA PHE A 549 1.63 10.51 16.85
C PHE A 549 1.28 11.59 17.88
N PRO A 550 1.75 12.83 17.71
CA PRO A 550 1.39 13.94 18.57
C PRO A 550 -0.13 14.13 18.64
N ARG A 551 -0.69 14.04 19.85
CA ARG A 551 -2.12 14.25 20.14
C ARG A 551 -2.30 14.71 21.58
N GLU A 552 -3.51 15.18 21.91
CA GLU A 552 -3.84 15.64 23.27
C GLU A 552 -3.49 14.58 24.33
N GLY A 553 -3.83 13.31 24.07
CA GLY A 553 -3.63 12.21 25.01
C GLY A 553 -2.17 11.83 25.31
N ASN A 554 -1.18 12.39 24.61
CA ASN A 554 0.24 12.23 24.91
C ASN A 554 1.00 13.57 25.05
N GLY A 555 0.25 14.67 25.23
CA GLY A 555 0.84 16.00 25.37
C GLY A 555 1.48 16.53 24.08
N ASN A 556 0.98 16.13 22.91
CA ASN A 556 1.54 16.46 21.60
C ASN A 556 3.01 16.04 21.45
N SER A 557 3.35 14.87 21.98
CA SER A 557 4.72 14.35 21.95
C SER A 557 5.07 13.76 20.58
N PHE A 558 6.25 14.09 20.08
CA PHE A 558 6.87 13.44 18.92
C PHE A 558 7.79 12.30 19.32
N HIS A 559 7.90 11.96 20.60
CA HIS A 559 8.87 10.99 21.10
C HIS A 559 8.73 9.60 20.46
N TYR A 560 7.51 9.16 20.16
CA TYR A 560 7.25 7.88 19.51
C TYR A 560 6.92 8.02 18.02
N ALA A 561 6.85 9.24 17.48
CA ALA A 561 6.63 9.52 16.07
C ALA A 561 7.95 9.53 15.29
N ARG A 562 8.73 8.45 15.41
CA ARG A 562 10.11 8.35 14.90
C ARG A 562 10.51 6.90 14.63
N ARG A 563 11.63 6.70 13.94
CA ARG A 563 12.25 5.40 13.68
C ARG A 563 13.71 5.38 14.09
N GLN A 564 14.02 4.50 15.03
CA GLN A 564 15.35 4.35 15.62
C GLN A 564 16.30 3.56 14.69
N PHE A 565 16.51 4.05 13.47
CA PHE A 565 17.38 3.41 12.47
C PHE A 565 18.85 3.32 12.90
N ASN A 566 19.25 4.04 13.95
CA ASN A 566 20.54 3.89 14.60
C ASN A 566 20.70 2.53 15.34
N LEU A 567 19.61 1.85 15.69
CA LEU A 567 19.66 0.57 16.40
C LEU A 567 20.26 -0.59 15.57
N PRO A 568 19.84 -0.83 14.32
CA PRO A 568 20.46 -1.85 13.47
C PRO A 568 21.87 -1.48 12.99
N ASP A 569 22.26 -0.20 13.08
CA ASP A 569 23.58 0.28 12.66
C ASP A 569 24.63 0.20 13.79
N ASP A 570 24.20 0.01 15.05
CA ASP A 570 25.08 -0.15 16.19
C ASP A 570 25.55 -1.61 16.32
N ASP A 571 26.85 -1.84 16.10
CA ASP A 571 27.46 -3.15 16.19
C ASP A 571 27.39 -3.78 17.60
N ALA A 572 27.18 -2.99 18.64
CA ALA A 572 27.00 -3.48 19.99
C ALA A 572 25.58 -4.03 20.23
N LEU A 573 24.63 -3.87 19.31
CA LEU A 573 23.23 -4.30 19.47
C LEU A 573 22.85 -5.48 18.57
N ARG A 574 21.82 -6.23 18.99
CA ARG A 574 21.32 -7.45 18.33
C ARG A 574 20.34 -7.15 17.18
N TYR A 575 19.83 -5.92 17.03
CA TYR A 575 18.91 -5.55 15.94
C TYR A 575 19.54 -5.76 14.55
N LYS A 576 20.86 -5.57 14.42
CA LYS A 576 21.61 -5.81 13.19
C LYS A 576 21.45 -7.24 12.64
N PHE A 577 21.25 -8.22 13.52
CA PHE A 577 21.07 -9.61 13.14
C PHE A 577 19.72 -9.85 12.46
N LEU A 578 18.66 -9.21 12.96
CA LEU A 578 17.33 -9.27 12.35
C LEU A 578 17.32 -8.53 11.01
N ASN A 579 17.96 -7.35 10.96
CA ASN A 579 18.16 -6.57 9.72
C ASN A 579 18.94 -7.37 8.66
N ALA A 580 20.02 -8.06 9.05
CA ALA A 580 20.82 -8.87 8.13
C ALA A 580 20.05 -10.10 7.61
N PHE A 581 19.22 -10.72 8.46
CA PHE A 581 18.34 -11.82 8.04
C PHE A 581 17.28 -11.34 7.06
N ASP A 582 16.71 -10.15 7.27
CA ASP A 582 15.78 -9.55 6.35
C ASP A 582 16.40 -9.33 4.96
N ALA A 583 17.56 -8.68 4.91
CA ALA A 583 18.30 -8.51 3.66
C ALA A 583 18.55 -9.86 2.97
N ARG A 584 18.94 -10.88 3.74
CA ARG A 584 19.14 -12.23 3.19
C ARG A 584 17.85 -12.78 2.59
N MET A 585 16.73 -12.65 3.27
CA MET A 585 15.43 -13.14 2.80
C MET A 585 15.06 -12.50 1.46
N GLN A 586 15.18 -11.17 1.33
CA GLN A 586 14.81 -10.44 0.11
C GLN A 586 15.72 -10.75 -1.08
N TRP A 587 17.03 -10.73 -0.88
CA TRP A 587 17.98 -11.04 -1.97
C TRP A 587 17.90 -12.50 -2.42
N THR A 588 17.56 -13.42 -1.50
CA THR A 588 17.32 -14.81 -1.89
C THR A 588 16.03 -14.93 -2.70
N GLU A 589 14.99 -14.13 -2.42
CA GLU A 589 13.79 -14.09 -3.27
C GLU A 589 14.10 -13.53 -4.66
N GLN A 590 14.87 -12.46 -4.74
CA GLN A 590 15.31 -11.91 -6.03
C GLN A 590 16.03 -12.96 -6.89
N LYS A 591 16.79 -13.87 -6.28
CA LYS A 591 17.51 -14.94 -6.98
C LYS A 591 16.61 -16.10 -7.42
N TYR A 592 15.69 -16.54 -6.56
CA TYR A 592 14.92 -17.78 -6.77
C TYR A 592 13.46 -17.56 -7.18
N GLY A 593 12.92 -16.35 -7.04
CA GLY A 593 11.64 -15.95 -7.60
C GLY A 593 10.41 -16.66 -7.03
N TRP A 594 10.39 -16.98 -5.74
CA TRP A 594 9.29 -17.78 -5.20
C TRP A 594 7.97 -17.02 -5.08
N LEU A 595 7.96 -15.69 -4.97
CA LEU A 595 6.69 -14.94 -4.87
C LEU A 595 5.93 -14.95 -6.20
N HIS A 596 6.62 -14.96 -7.34
CA HIS A 596 5.97 -15.09 -8.66
C HIS A 596 5.91 -16.55 -9.17
N SER A 597 6.23 -17.52 -8.30
CA SER A 597 6.02 -18.95 -8.57
C SER A 597 4.63 -19.41 -8.10
N PRO A 598 4.10 -20.52 -8.65
CA PRO A 598 2.88 -21.14 -8.15
C PRO A 598 2.89 -21.38 -6.63
N GLN A 599 1.70 -21.54 -6.07
CA GLN A 599 1.52 -21.81 -4.65
C GLN A 599 2.31 -23.05 -4.21
N ALA A 600 2.85 -22.99 -2.99
CA ALA A 600 3.67 -24.06 -2.44
C ALA A 600 2.90 -25.38 -2.29
N TYR A 601 3.63 -26.50 -2.41
CA TYR A 601 3.15 -27.81 -1.99
C TYR A 601 3.55 -28.05 -0.53
N VAL A 602 2.59 -28.04 0.40
CA VAL A 602 2.85 -28.31 1.83
C VAL A 602 2.86 -29.81 2.08
N SER A 603 4.06 -30.39 2.14
CA SER A 603 4.27 -31.83 2.39
C SER A 603 4.07 -32.23 3.86
N LEU A 604 4.36 -31.33 4.79
CA LEU A 604 4.35 -31.62 6.22
C LEU A 604 3.83 -30.44 7.04
N LYS A 605 2.94 -30.75 7.97
CA LYS A 605 2.40 -29.85 9.02
C LYS A 605 2.16 -30.69 10.28
N ASN A 606 3.24 -31.05 10.95
CA ASN A 606 3.22 -31.98 12.08
C ASN A 606 2.94 -31.23 13.39
N GLU A 607 1.80 -31.51 14.01
CA GLU A 607 1.39 -30.86 15.25
C GLU A 607 2.20 -31.28 16.47
N SER A 608 2.63 -32.53 16.56
CA SER A 608 3.42 -33.01 17.70
C SER A 608 4.82 -32.41 17.67
N ASP A 609 5.48 -32.56 16.53
CA ASP A 609 6.86 -32.11 16.34
C ASP A 609 6.95 -30.59 16.12
N LYS A 610 5.81 -29.93 15.85
CA LYS A 610 5.73 -28.52 15.45
C LYS A 610 6.61 -28.22 14.22
N VAL A 611 6.63 -29.15 13.27
CA VAL A 611 7.43 -29.05 12.05
C VAL A 611 6.55 -28.79 10.84
N ILE A 612 6.91 -27.77 10.06
CA ILE A 612 6.30 -27.49 8.75
C ILE A 612 7.36 -27.69 7.67
N ALA A 613 7.00 -28.38 6.58
CA ALA A 613 7.83 -28.44 5.40
C ALA A 613 7.02 -28.31 4.10
N PHE A 614 7.54 -27.53 3.16
CA PHE A 614 6.89 -27.30 1.87
C PHE A 614 7.90 -27.06 0.76
N GLU A 615 7.45 -27.25 -0.48
CA GLU A 615 8.23 -26.92 -1.67
C GLU A 615 7.61 -25.74 -2.41
N ARG A 616 8.43 -24.74 -2.76
CA ARG A 616 8.03 -23.60 -3.61
C ARG A 616 9.22 -23.16 -4.44
N ALA A 617 9.00 -22.91 -5.74
CA ALA A 617 10.05 -22.52 -6.69
C ALA A 617 11.25 -23.48 -6.74
N GLY A 618 11.02 -24.79 -6.58
CA GLY A 618 12.08 -25.80 -6.53
C GLY A 618 12.96 -25.76 -5.28
N LEU A 619 12.60 -24.94 -4.28
CA LEU A 619 13.24 -24.90 -2.98
C LEU A 619 12.48 -25.77 -1.97
N LEU A 620 13.21 -26.42 -1.07
CA LEU A 620 12.65 -27.14 0.07
C LEU A 620 12.75 -26.29 1.33
N TRP A 621 11.61 -25.97 1.94
CA TRP A 621 11.49 -25.13 3.11
C TRP A 621 11.16 -25.97 4.33
N ILE A 622 11.88 -25.76 5.44
CA ILE A 622 11.73 -26.59 6.64
C ILE A 622 11.79 -25.68 7.87
N PHE A 623 10.76 -25.75 8.70
CA PHE A 623 10.59 -24.96 9.90
C PHE A 623 10.35 -25.88 11.10
N ASN A 624 11.11 -25.69 12.19
CA ASN A 624 10.87 -26.31 13.48
C ASN A 624 10.40 -25.24 14.47
N PHE A 625 9.10 -25.14 14.70
CA PHE A 625 8.47 -24.25 15.68
C PHE A 625 8.42 -24.85 17.09
N HIS A 626 8.95 -26.05 17.32
CA HIS A 626 8.90 -26.66 18.65
C HIS A 626 9.65 -25.79 19.64
N PRO A 627 9.09 -25.50 20.83
CA PRO A 627 9.72 -24.60 21.81
C PRO A 627 10.97 -25.14 22.52
N SER A 628 11.36 -26.40 22.28
CA SER A 628 12.42 -27.08 23.04
C SER A 628 13.06 -28.27 22.32
N SER A 629 12.29 -29.06 21.57
CA SER A 629 12.80 -30.25 20.89
C SER A 629 13.60 -29.89 19.65
N SER A 630 14.76 -30.53 19.53
CA SER A 630 15.57 -30.58 18.32
C SER A 630 15.52 -31.99 17.75
N PHE A 631 15.45 -32.13 16.44
CA PHE A 631 15.32 -33.42 15.79
C PHE A 631 16.58 -33.74 14.98
N THR A 632 17.11 -34.94 15.17
CA THR A 632 18.21 -35.48 14.37
C THR A 632 17.64 -36.44 13.34
N ASP A 633 18.23 -36.48 12.14
CA ASP A 633 17.84 -37.40 11.07
C ASP A 633 16.36 -37.30 10.66
N TYR A 634 15.76 -36.12 10.82
CA TYR A 634 14.34 -35.89 10.55
C TYR A 634 14.07 -35.99 9.05
N ARG A 635 13.14 -36.87 8.66
CA ARG A 635 12.81 -37.10 7.26
C ARG A 635 11.85 -36.06 6.74
N VAL A 636 12.25 -35.37 5.68
CA VAL A 636 11.43 -34.40 4.96
C VAL A 636 11.27 -34.85 3.52
N GLY A 637 10.02 -34.99 3.07
CA GLY A 637 9.71 -35.38 1.71
C GLY A 637 10.10 -34.30 0.70
N VAL A 638 10.62 -34.72 -0.46
CA VAL A 638 10.96 -33.84 -1.59
C VAL A 638 10.70 -34.58 -2.89
N ASP A 639 10.28 -33.88 -3.93
CA ASP A 639 9.85 -34.55 -5.16
C ASP A 639 11.02 -34.87 -6.09
N VAL A 640 11.83 -33.86 -6.36
CA VAL A 640 12.93 -34.00 -7.32
C VAL A 640 14.17 -34.54 -6.60
N PRO A 641 14.73 -35.69 -7.04
CA PRO A 641 15.95 -36.24 -6.46
C PRO A 641 17.15 -35.34 -6.73
N GLY A 642 18.18 -35.47 -5.90
CA GLY A 642 19.46 -34.80 -6.08
C GLY A 642 20.20 -34.54 -4.79
N THR A 643 21.10 -33.56 -4.85
CA THR A 643 21.80 -33.02 -3.68
C THR A 643 21.26 -31.63 -3.40
N TYR A 644 20.88 -31.35 -2.16
CA TYR A 644 20.38 -30.06 -1.72
C TYR A 644 21.41 -29.37 -0.82
N ARG A 645 21.43 -28.03 -0.84
CA ARG A 645 22.27 -27.20 0.03
C ARG A 645 21.48 -26.06 0.63
N VAL A 646 21.89 -25.62 1.81
CA VAL A 646 21.26 -24.52 2.55
C VAL A 646 21.43 -23.21 1.78
N VAL A 647 20.34 -22.49 1.52
CA VAL A 647 20.35 -21.11 0.96
C VAL A 647 19.82 -20.07 1.93
N VAL A 648 19.02 -20.46 2.92
CA VAL A 648 18.67 -19.63 4.07
C VAL A 648 18.83 -20.47 5.32
N ASN A 649 19.50 -19.92 6.34
CA ASN A 649 19.71 -20.55 7.63
C ASN A 649 19.42 -19.56 8.75
N SER A 650 18.24 -19.59 9.33
CA SER A 650 17.91 -18.68 10.45
C SER A 650 18.75 -18.94 11.71
N ASP A 651 19.40 -20.10 11.84
CA ASP A 651 20.30 -20.43 12.97
C ASP A 651 21.75 -19.96 12.73
N SER A 652 22.06 -19.30 11.61
CA SER A 652 23.40 -18.75 11.37
C SER A 652 23.76 -17.69 12.41
N THR A 653 25.03 -17.66 12.83
CA THR A 653 25.56 -16.64 13.74
C THR A 653 25.50 -15.24 13.13
N ASP A 654 25.54 -15.13 11.79
CA ASP A 654 25.39 -13.87 11.05
C ASP A 654 23.99 -13.25 11.25
N TYR A 655 23.03 -14.06 11.67
CA TYR A 655 21.66 -13.68 11.96
C TYR A 655 21.31 -13.86 13.44
N GLY A 656 22.31 -13.95 14.32
CA GLY A 656 22.11 -14.09 15.76
C GLY A 656 21.52 -15.43 16.19
N GLY A 657 21.68 -16.48 15.37
CA GLY A 657 21.41 -17.87 15.75
C GLY A 657 22.62 -18.53 16.43
N LEU A 658 22.50 -19.82 16.77
CA LEU A 658 23.52 -20.55 17.54
C LEU A 658 24.52 -21.33 16.68
N GLY A 659 24.44 -21.25 15.35
CA GLY A 659 25.39 -21.87 14.42
C GLY A 659 25.36 -23.40 14.41
N ARG A 660 24.22 -24.02 14.74
CA ARG A 660 24.13 -25.49 14.90
C ARG A 660 23.89 -26.19 13.56
N VAL A 661 23.25 -25.52 12.60
CA VAL A 661 23.12 -26.02 11.22
C VAL A 661 24.34 -25.59 10.40
N GLN A 662 25.11 -26.57 9.94
CA GLN A 662 26.28 -26.35 9.10
C GLN A 662 25.88 -26.12 7.64
N GLU A 663 25.99 -24.89 7.15
CA GLU A 663 25.55 -24.52 5.79
C GLU A 663 26.34 -25.20 4.67
N ALA A 664 27.55 -25.70 4.95
CA ALA A 664 28.36 -26.43 3.97
C ALA A 664 27.80 -27.84 3.66
N THR A 665 26.91 -28.35 4.53
CA THR A 665 26.32 -29.69 4.44
C THR A 665 25.62 -29.90 3.10
N ARG A 666 25.84 -31.11 2.54
CA ARG A 666 25.15 -31.61 1.35
C ARG A 666 24.09 -32.59 1.81
N TYR A 667 22.84 -32.34 1.45
CA TYR A 667 21.70 -33.20 1.80
C TYR A 667 21.35 -34.06 0.60
N PHE A 668 21.60 -35.37 0.70
CA PHE A 668 21.33 -36.32 -0.37
C PHE A 668 19.92 -36.86 -0.26
N THR A 669 19.19 -36.93 -1.37
CA THR A 669 17.88 -37.57 -1.42
C THR A 669 18.00 -39.08 -1.40
N THR A 670 17.09 -39.74 -0.69
CA THR A 670 16.84 -41.19 -0.78
C THR A 670 15.59 -41.44 -1.58
N ASP A 671 15.65 -42.37 -2.55
CA ASP A 671 14.52 -42.82 -3.37
C ASP A 671 13.59 -43.70 -2.53
N PHE A 672 12.68 -43.04 -1.82
CA PHE A 672 11.68 -43.65 -0.97
C PHE A 672 10.57 -42.64 -0.69
N ALA A 673 9.32 -43.04 -0.95
CA ALA A 673 8.18 -42.16 -0.79
C ALA A 673 7.97 -41.74 0.67
N TRP A 674 7.81 -40.43 0.91
CA TRP A 674 7.58 -39.87 2.24
C TRP A 674 6.66 -38.65 2.16
N ASN A 675 5.60 -38.62 2.98
CA ASN A 675 4.62 -37.52 3.04
C ASN A 675 4.10 -37.06 1.65
N GLY A 676 3.80 -38.01 0.76
CA GLY A 676 3.25 -37.73 -0.56
C GLY A 676 4.27 -37.23 -1.60
N ARG A 677 5.58 -37.31 -1.32
CA ARG A 677 6.67 -36.99 -2.25
C ARG A 677 7.45 -38.25 -2.62
N GLY A 678 8.09 -38.25 -3.79
CA GLY A 678 8.82 -39.41 -4.31
C GLY A 678 10.12 -39.74 -3.57
N ASN A 679 10.77 -38.74 -2.95
CA ASN A 679 12.03 -38.87 -2.25
C ASN A 679 11.95 -38.27 -0.84
N PHE A 680 12.98 -38.49 -0.01
CA PHE A 680 13.19 -37.70 1.21
C PHE A 680 14.65 -37.30 1.40
N VAL A 681 14.87 -36.22 2.15
CA VAL A 681 16.16 -35.85 2.76
C VAL A 681 16.09 -36.04 4.27
N GLN A 682 17.23 -36.29 4.90
CA GLN A 682 17.36 -36.27 6.37
C GLN A 682 18.08 -35.01 6.81
N VAL A 683 17.48 -34.31 7.76
CA VAL A 683 17.97 -33.01 8.24
C VAL A 683 18.11 -33.02 9.75
N TYR A 684 19.12 -32.31 10.24
CA TYR A 684 19.19 -31.88 11.63
C TYR A 684 18.40 -30.57 11.78
N LEU A 685 17.40 -30.56 12.66
CA LEU A 685 16.47 -29.44 12.87
C LEU A 685 16.52 -29.01 14.33
N PRO A 686 17.37 -28.04 14.69
CA PRO A 686 17.35 -27.45 16.02
C PRO A 686 16.00 -26.78 16.33
N THR A 687 15.64 -26.70 17.60
CA THR A 687 14.46 -25.96 18.09
C THR A 687 14.48 -24.51 17.61
N ARG A 688 13.30 -24.01 17.19
CA ARG A 688 13.10 -22.64 16.69
C ARG A 688 14.07 -22.25 15.57
N THR A 689 14.13 -23.09 14.55
CA THR A 689 14.93 -22.82 13.35
C THR A 689 14.13 -23.03 12.08
N ALA A 690 14.51 -22.30 11.06
CA ALA A 690 14.09 -22.46 9.68
C ALA A 690 15.31 -22.55 8.76
N VAL A 691 15.24 -23.49 7.82
CA VAL A 691 16.21 -23.66 6.73
C VAL A 691 15.47 -23.75 5.40
N VAL A 692 16.07 -23.16 4.38
CA VAL A 692 15.61 -23.28 2.99
C VAL A 692 16.74 -23.91 2.20
N LEU A 693 16.44 -24.95 1.44
CA LEU A 693 17.41 -25.70 0.66
C LEU A 693 17.13 -25.54 -0.83
N ALA A 694 18.18 -25.36 -1.62
CA ALA A 694 18.13 -25.40 -3.09
C ALA A 694 18.86 -26.63 -3.60
N ARG A 695 18.48 -27.12 -4.79
CA ARG A 695 19.23 -28.18 -5.49
C ARG A 695 20.61 -27.64 -5.88
N GLU A 696 21.67 -28.40 -5.60
CA GLU A 696 23.06 -28.00 -5.82
C GLU A 696 23.33 -27.60 -7.28
N GLU A 697 22.65 -28.23 -8.24
CA GLU A 697 22.76 -27.92 -9.67
C GLU A 697 22.16 -26.56 -10.08
N THR A 698 21.26 -25.98 -9.28
CA THR A 698 20.67 -24.66 -9.56
C THR A 698 21.48 -23.52 -8.95
N MET A 699 22.62 -23.85 -8.32
CA MET A 699 23.49 -22.88 -7.65
C MET A 699 24.65 -22.49 -8.58
N SER A 700 24.94 -21.19 -8.66
CA SER A 700 26.13 -20.66 -9.34
C SER A 700 27.42 -21.05 -8.61
N GLU A 701 28.54 -21.14 -9.33
CA GLU A 701 29.87 -21.13 -8.70
C GLU A 701 30.02 -19.83 -7.89
N GLY A 702 30.31 -19.93 -6.58
CA GLY A 702 30.35 -18.75 -5.71
C GLY A 702 28.99 -18.24 -5.23
N TRP A 703 27.92 -19.04 -5.27
CA TRP A 703 26.57 -18.62 -4.87
C TRP A 703 26.43 -17.95 -3.48
N LYS A 704 27.39 -18.18 -2.55
CA LYS A 704 27.46 -17.48 -1.26
C LYS A 704 28.04 -16.06 -1.39
N SER A 705 29.06 -15.86 -2.23
CA SER A 705 29.62 -14.54 -2.53
C SER A 705 28.70 -13.71 -3.43
N ASP A 706 27.93 -14.34 -4.32
CA ASP A 706 26.94 -13.64 -5.16
C ASP A 706 25.79 -13.02 -4.34
N MET A 707 25.56 -13.54 -3.13
CA MET A 707 24.57 -13.01 -2.19
C MET A 707 25.19 -12.20 -1.05
N ALA A 708 26.51 -12.03 -1.04
CA ALA A 708 27.16 -11.06 -0.19
C ALA A 708 26.86 -9.67 -0.74
N LEU A 709 25.70 -9.16 -0.36
CA LEU A 709 25.27 -7.76 -0.28
C LEU A 709 25.85 -6.84 -1.36
N GLY A 710 25.00 -6.41 -2.29
CA GLY A 710 25.30 -5.31 -3.20
C GLY A 710 25.88 -4.12 -2.43
N PHE A 711 27.18 -3.90 -2.63
CA PHE A 711 27.91 -2.69 -2.27
C PHE A 711 28.23 -1.92 -3.54
#